data_AF-A0AAU5HHM2-F1
#
_entry.id   AF-A0AAU5HHM2-F1
#
_cell.length_a   1.000
_cell.length_b   1.000
_cell.length_c   1.000
_cell.angle_alpha   90.00
_cell.angle_beta   90.00
_cell.angle_gamma   90.00
#
_symmetry.space_group_name_H-M   'P 1'
#
loop_
_entity.id
_entity.type
_entity.pdbx_description
1 polymer ?
#
loop_
_entity_poly.entity_id
_entity_poly.type
_entity_poly.pdbx_seq_one_letter_code
_entity_poly.pdbx_strand_id
1 'polypeptide(L)'
;MTGRTITAVVESLADDVRQALGLAPQEPLDKSFTGLGGSSMEAAQLTVRLRRAQGLAIGAHELLNAADVQRLLDELVTRPRAEPAEHAVDAAATGRAPLTWQQRVIWYESVLDPGSSRHVFHALFHFAGAPRPPALRAELRRLLRRHPVLRTRIVFDDGNPWQVVPPADITDAEVDLTVVDLPGEAVSPEELVRLSGADRPFDLATGPLLRWVLVRLPDGRAVLVHTAHHLIHDGTSFAALLDSLGDGGTDPDPRYFAYASSQSPADPDEVRKAAARAARITSPILGAETPGAVQDTFLRLPVPAALLQAVRDASRRTSVSLFTTLFTAFSQALTRYEGVNAVVLGSAVENRPPGHEDTVGTFVSIIPVVVERRPGELPEATLRRTNGALREAMDHSAVPLPDIVRAVGGTAGRGDGAVVRAAFSMHQQAEREVRLGGATARIQLGVFNGAATFPVNVVAVTSGTGDDTQVELLMEAQDGAVDRDDLWALWTHTLDWLRTWVQLLPKMRTPAVPTLVQRVRTRATTDPNAVALDNGTHQVTYGRLTALGESVRHIVGRPGEVVGLLGSASPDFFACAYAVLHAGGTYLPLEAGQPAARLASMADQARCGTIVRLPGVPDTLADALDSPDGPPRRLLDWAELSAERPPGPARTSAGHGLEGAAPACVMFTSGSTGDHKGVMVPRPALDRLADWAVRELRLGPATVVGQLTNAAFDASAFEVWSALYAGARVRFAPAEVRPDPQRLAAWLAEAGVEYAFVPTPFAELLVRVPKPAGSRLTRISTGGDRLHALPDDVPFEVLNMYGRTETTVVATAGWIKPGGTALLPIGRPLPYGYVRVMTASGAPAAPGERGELWVGGDGVAVGYTDAPRQTAAAFVADPHTEDGALVHRTGDIVQVDSGGRLHYCGRRDRQFKPAGVRCEVGEVEATALRQLGVVQAVALISESRTGPRPHLFLVLATDADPDRAARAVRADLPAQLGHLTIHHLDVLPCTAGGKVDRRLLADLAEYGRPHTTGPPRAMAPRPVNGTGSTNLNLWLPMIAPLSRDERLSLVHQLIGSVLSDKETR
;
A
#
# COMPACT_ATOMS: atom_id res chain seq x y z
N MET A 1 -26.67 25.21 29.06
CA MET A 1 -26.12 24.20 30.00
C MET A 1 -24.92 24.82 30.73
N THR A 2 -24.68 24.50 32.01
CA THR A 2 -23.46 24.94 32.72
C THR A 2 -22.25 24.14 32.22
N GLY A 3 -21.02 24.67 32.34
CA GLY A 3 -19.81 24.02 31.81
C GLY A 3 -19.57 22.59 32.32
N ARG A 4 -19.95 22.29 33.57
CA ARG A 4 -19.87 20.94 34.17
C ARG A 4 -20.84 19.93 33.54
N THR A 5 -22.01 20.36 33.09
CA THR A 5 -23.00 19.46 32.46
C THR A 5 -22.62 19.11 31.02
N ILE A 6 -21.96 20.04 30.31
CA ILE A 6 -21.47 19.80 28.94
C ILE A 6 -20.39 18.72 28.95
N THR A 7 -19.40 18.81 29.85
CA THR A 7 -18.32 17.82 29.97
C THR A 7 -18.84 16.40 30.27
N ALA A 8 -19.87 16.27 31.12
CA ALA A 8 -20.45 14.96 31.44
C ALA A 8 -21.18 14.31 30.24
N VAL A 9 -21.85 15.11 29.41
CA VAL A 9 -22.53 14.61 28.20
C VAL A 9 -21.52 14.25 27.12
N VAL A 10 -20.47 15.05 26.93
CA VAL A 10 -19.39 14.72 25.98
C VAL A 10 -18.72 13.39 26.36
N GLU A 11 -18.42 13.17 27.65
CA GLU A 11 -17.80 11.92 28.08
C GLU A 11 -18.73 10.71 27.86
N SER A 12 -20.03 10.87 28.11
CA SER A 12 -21.01 9.82 27.81
C SER A 12 -21.07 9.49 26.32
N LEU A 13 -21.00 10.49 25.44
CA LEU A 13 -20.96 10.27 23.99
C LEU A 13 -19.64 9.61 23.54
N ALA A 14 -18.53 9.99 24.17
CA ALA A 14 -17.23 9.39 23.93
C ALA A 14 -17.21 7.91 24.33
N ASP A 15 -17.85 7.56 25.44
CA ASP A 15 -18.01 6.16 25.87
C ASP A 15 -18.87 5.35 24.90
N ASP A 16 -19.95 5.92 24.35
CA ASP A 16 -20.75 5.27 23.31
C ASP A 16 -19.90 4.98 22.05
N VAL A 17 -19.01 5.90 21.66
CA VAL A 17 -18.06 5.69 20.56
C VAL A 17 -17.06 4.58 20.88
N ARG A 18 -16.43 4.63 22.06
CA ARG A 18 -15.44 3.61 22.48
C ARG A 18 -16.08 2.23 22.54
N GLN A 19 -17.29 2.13 23.07
CA GLN A 19 -18.04 0.87 23.13
C GLN A 19 -18.40 0.36 21.74
N ALA A 20 -18.86 1.24 20.83
CA ALA A 20 -19.18 0.86 19.46
C ALA A 20 -17.96 0.33 18.69
N LEU A 21 -16.78 0.87 18.97
CA LEU A 21 -15.53 0.53 18.29
C LEU A 21 -14.67 -0.52 19.03
N GLY A 22 -15.10 -0.98 20.21
CA GLY A 22 -14.32 -1.90 21.05
C GLY A 22 -12.98 -1.33 21.54
N LEU A 23 -12.89 -0.01 21.71
CA LEU A 23 -11.67 0.67 22.16
C LEU A 23 -11.46 0.49 23.66
N ALA A 24 -10.21 0.60 24.10
CA ALA A 24 -9.88 0.58 25.52
C ALA A 24 -10.55 1.74 26.28
N PRO A 25 -10.88 1.57 27.57
CA PRO A 25 -11.38 2.67 28.40
C PRO A 25 -10.37 3.84 28.38
N GLN A 26 -10.85 5.05 28.12
CA GLN A 26 -10.05 6.28 27.97
C GLN A 26 -9.13 6.36 26.73
N GLU A 27 -9.29 5.50 25.72
CA GLU A 27 -8.62 5.71 24.43
C GLU A 27 -8.98 7.11 23.87
N PRO A 28 -8.00 7.90 23.41
CA PRO A 28 -8.25 9.23 22.86
C PRO A 28 -9.01 9.14 21.53
N LEU A 29 -10.01 10.02 21.37
CA LEU A 29 -10.85 10.12 20.17
C LEU A 29 -10.42 11.28 19.24
N ASP A 30 -9.14 11.68 19.31
CA ASP A 30 -8.52 12.78 18.57
C ASP A 30 -8.18 12.45 17.10
N LYS A 31 -8.82 11.41 16.57
CA LYS A 31 -8.64 10.90 15.21
C LYS A 31 -9.99 10.82 14.51
N SER A 32 -9.95 10.59 13.20
CA SER A 32 -11.16 10.30 12.43
C SER A 32 -11.82 9.00 12.88
N PHE A 33 -13.14 8.89 12.68
CA PHE A 33 -13.88 7.70 13.07
C PHE A 33 -13.32 6.44 12.38
N THR A 34 -12.93 6.55 11.11
CA THR A 34 -12.24 5.50 10.35
C THR A 34 -10.83 5.22 10.86
N GLY A 35 -10.09 6.25 11.29
CA GLY A 35 -8.78 6.12 11.92
C GLY A 35 -8.81 5.38 13.27
N LEU A 36 -9.94 5.45 13.97
CA LEU A 36 -10.23 4.70 15.20
C LEU A 36 -10.72 3.27 14.93
N GLY A 37 -10.81 2.86 13.65
CA GLY A 37 -11.28 1.52 13.25
C GLY A 37 -12.77 1.47 12.88
N GLY A 38 -13.47 2.60 12.94
CA GLY A 38 -14.88 2.70 12.63
C GLY A 38 -15.24 2.54 11.16
N SER A 39 -16.30 1.80 10.90
CA SER A 39 -16.88 1.51 9.59
C SER A 39 -18.14 2.34 9.36
N SER A 40 -18.57 2.44 8.09
CA SER A 40 -19.85 3.10 7.75
C SER A 40 -21.05 2.49 8.47
N MET A 41 -20.94 1.21 8.81
CA MET A 41 -21.93 0.44 9.53
C MET A 41 -21.95 0.76 11.03
N GLU A 42 -20.78 0.76 11.69
CA GLU A 42 -20.69 1.21 13.09
C GLU A 42 -21.12 2.67 13.21
N ALA A 43 -20.81 3.51 12.22
CA ALA A 43 -21.29 4.87 12.17
C ALA A 43 -22.82 4.94 12.08
N ALA A 44 -23.45 4.15 11.22
CA ALA A 44 -24.92 4.08 11.12
C ALA A 44 -25.55 3.58 12.44
N GLN A 45 -25.05 2.48 13.00
CA GLN A 45 -25.56 1.91 14.26
C GLN A 45 -25.40 2.87 15.44
N LEU A 46 -24.22 3.50 15.56
CA LEU A 46 -23.94 4.49 16.60
C LEU A 46 -24.84 5.72 16.41
N THR A 47 -24.99 6.23 15.19
CA THR A 47 -25.89 7.35 14.89
C THR A 47 -27.32 7.05 15.31
N VAL A 48 -27.84 5.85 15.02
CA VAL A 48 -29.17 5.41 15.46
C VAL A 48 -29.27 5.41 16.99
N ARG A 49 -28.26 4.90 17.69
CA ARG A 49 -28.22 4.90 19.17
C ARG A 49 -28.18 6.33 19.72
N LEU A 50 -27.33 7.19 19.18
CA LEU A 50 -27.18 8.58 19.60
C LEU A 50 -28.46 9.40 19.35
N ARG A 51 -29.15 9.17 18.24
CA ARG A 51 -30.47 9.77 17.96
C ARG A 51 -31.52 9.31 18.97
N ARG A 52 -31.64 8.01 19.20
CA ARG A 52 -32.67 7.43 20.10
C ARG A 52 -32.44 7.77 21.57
N ALA A 53 -31.20 7.61 22.05
CA ALA A 53 -30.89 7.75 23.48
C ALA A 53 -30.74 9.22 23.89
N GLN A 54 -30.26 10.08 22.99
CA GLN A 54 -29.83 11.44 23.33
C GLN A 54 -30.54 12.51 22.50
N GLY A 55 -31.36 12.19 21.48
CA GLY A 55 -32.05 13.18 20.65
C GLY A 55 -31.11 14.05 19.80
N LEU A 56 -29.93 13.55 19.46
CA LEU A 56 -28.94 14.28 18.67
C LEU A 56 -29.28 14.28 17.18
N ALA A 57 -29.25 15.46 16.54
CA ALA A 57 -29.30 15.58 15.09
C ALA A 57 -27.90 15.33 14.49
N ILE A 58 -27.58 14.06 14.27
CA ILE A 58 -26.34 13.60 13.63
C ILE A 58 -26.66 12.61 12.50
N GLY A 59 -25.99 12.72 11.36
CA GLY A 59 -25.95 11.69 10.32
C GLY A 59 -24.72 10.78 10.44
N ALA A 60 -24.82 9.53 9.95
CA ALA A 60 -23.67 8.62 9.87
C ALA A 60 -22.53 9.22 9.01
N HIS A 61 -22.88 10.02 8.00
CA HIS A 61 -21.92 10.73 7.17
C HIS A 61 -21.08 11.74 7.97
N GLU A 62 -21.66 12.46 8.93
CA GLU A 62 -20.95 13.45 9.74
C GLU A 62 -19.87 12.79 10.60
N LEU A 63 -20.21 11.64 11.18
CA LEU A 63 -19.29 10.85 11.97
C LEU A 63 -18.14 10.29 11.12
N LEU A 64 -18.44 9.75 9.94
CA LEU A 64 -17.44 9.28 8.97
C LEU A 64 -16.57 10.42 8.42
N ASN A 65 -17.12 11.63 8.38
CA ASN A 65 -16.46 12.80 7.84
C ASN A 65 -15.62 13.56 8.87
N ALA A 66 -15.82 13.29 10.17
CA ALA A 66 -15.06 13.88 11.24
C ALA A 66 -13.57 13.52 11.11
N ALA A 67 -12.72 14.54 10.98
CA ALA A 67 -11.27 14.37 11.07
C ALA A 67 -10.81 14.11 12.52
N ASP A 68 -11.63 14.53 13.47
CA ASP A 68 -11.46 14.40 14.91
C ASP A 68 -12.84 14.12 15.51
N VAL A 69 -13.03 12.91 16.04
CA VAL A 69 -14.31 12.50 16.63
C VAL A 69 -14.58 13.25 17.91
N GLN A 70 -13.58 13.51 18.74
CA GLN A 70 -13.72 14.28 19.97
C GLN A 70 -14.30 15.68 19.67
N ARG A 71 -13.76 16.36 18.65
CA ARG A 71 -14.26 17.65 18.20
C ARG A 71 -15.70 17.59 17.72
N LEU A 72 -16.08 16.56 16.96
CA LEU A 72 -17.47 16.39 16.54
C LEU A 72 -18.39 16.21 17.75
N LEU A 73 -18.00 15.40 18.75
CA LEU A 73 -18.79 15.20 19.96
C LEU A 73 -18.97 16.52 20.73
N ASP A 74 -17.93 17.35 20.84
CA ASP A 74 -18.01 18.69 21.44
C ASP A 74 -19.01 19.59 20.70
N GLU A 75 -18.99 19.57 19.36
CA GLU A 75 -19.92 20.32 18.51
C GLU A 75 -21.37 19.83 18.70
N LEU A 76 -21.60 18.50 18.71
CA LEU A 76 -22.92 17.88 18.86
C LEU A 76 -23.62 18.26 20.17
N VAL A 77 -22.88 18.39 21.27
CA VAL A 77 -23.46 18.76 22.58
C VAL A 77 -24.05 20.17 22.55
N THR A 78 -23.57 21.04 21.67
CA THR A 78 -24.09 22.41 21.50
C THR A 78 -25.25 22.52 20.51
N ARG A 79 -25.52 21.48 19.72
CA ARG A 79 -26.60 21.50 18.71
C ARG A 79 -27.98 21.43 19.38
N PRO A 80 -29.01 22.07 18.78
CA PRO A 80 -30.39 21.83 19.14
C PRO A 80 -30.69 20.34 19.07
N ARG A 81 -31.44 19.82 20.06
CA ARG A 81 -31.93 18.44 20.00
C ARG A 81 -32.98 18.36 18.89
N ALA A 82 -32.98 17.25 18.15
CA ALA A 82 -34.00 17.01 17.15
C ALA A 82 -35.34 16.95 17.87
N GLU A 83 -36.26 17.86 17.56
CA GLU A 83 -37.63 17.72 18.00
C GLU A 83 -38.23 16.49 17.30
N PRO A 84 -38.97 15.63 18.01
CA PRO A 84 -39.70 14.55 17.35
C PRO A 84 -40.58 15.17 16.27
N ALA A 85 -40.47 14.67 15.03
CA ALA A 85 -41.27 15.19 13.93
C ALA A 85 -42.75 15.21 14.36
N GLU A 86 -43.38 16.39 14.36
CA GLU A 86 -44.83 16.49 14.48
C GLU A 86 -45.41 15.82 13.24
N HIS A 87 -45.79 14.56 13.39
CA HIS A 87 -46.37 13.78 12.30
C HIS A 87 -47.68 14.45 11.90
N ALA A 88 -47.72 15.07 10.73
CA ALA A 88 -48.98 15.46 10.10
C ALA A 88 -49.81 14.18 9.92
N VAL A 89 -50.74 13.96 10.84
CA VAL A 89 -51.58 12.75 10.98
C VAL A 89 -52.49 12.51 9.77
N ASP A 90 -52.61 13.49 8.86
CA ASP A 90 -53.60 13.49 7.78
C ASP A 90 -53.36 12.46 6.65
N ALA A 91 -52.12 12.08 6.36
CA ALA A 91 -51.85 11.16 5.25
C ALA A 91 -52.33 9.72 5.52
N ALA A 92 -52.25 9.26 6.78
CA ALA A 92 -52.78 7.95 7.17
C ALA A 92 -54.31 7.95 7.35
N ALA A 93 -54.91 9.11 7.60
CA ALA A 93 -56.36 9.27 7.72
C ALA A 93 -57.11 9.17 6.38
N THR A 94 -56.44 9.47 5.26
CA THR A 94 -57.05 9.48 3.91
C THR A 94 -56.82 8.20 3.10
N GLY A 95 -55.94 7.29 3.56
CA GLY A 95 -55.61 6.05 2.85
C GLY A 95 -54.83 6.26 1.54
N ARG A 96 -54.34 7.48 1.28
CA ARG A 96 -53.65 7.87 0.03
C ARG A 96 -52.51 8.84 0.32
N ALA A 97 -51.34 8.59 -0.26
CA ALA A 97 -50.14 9.42 -0.10
C ALA A 97 -49.33 9.51 -1.42
N PRO A 98 -48.54 10.57 -1.65
CA PRO A 98 -47.62 10.62 -2.80
C PRO A 98 -46.52 9.56 -2.65
N LEU A 99 -45.88 9.17 -3.75
CA LEU A 99 -44.66 8.34 -3.71
C LEU A 99 -43.47 9.19 -3.29
N THR A 100 -42.54 8.58 -2.54
CA THR A 100 -41.22 9.17 -2.34
C THR A 100 -40.45 9.26 -3.67
N TRP A 101 -39.46 10.15 -3.77
CA TRP A 101 -38.58 10.26 -4.93
C TRP A 101 -37.96 8.90 -5.31
N GLN A 102 -37.55 8.12 -4.32
CA GLN A 102 -36.98 6.79 -4.47
C GLN A 102 -38.02 5.81 -5.05
N GLN A 103 -39.24 5.79 -4.49
CA GLN A 103 -40.33 4.95 -5.01
C GLN A 103 -40.71 5.32 -6.45
N ARG A 104 -40.66 6.61 -6.83
CA ARG A 104 -40.98 7.04 -8.20
C ARG A 104 -40.01 6.44 -9.23
N VAL A 105 -38.72 6.33 -8.90
CA VAL A 105 -37.73 5.70 -9.79
C VAL A 105 -38.08 4.23 -10.00
N ILE A 106 -38.18 3.49 -8.89
CA ILE A 106 -38.47 2.06 -8.88
C ILE A 106 -39.80 1.77 -9.59
N TRP A 107 -40.85 2.54 -9.30
CA TRP A 107 -42.16 2.38 -9.94
C TRP A 107 -42.07 2.59 -11.46
N TYR A 108 -41.39 3.65 -11.88
CA TYR A 108 -41.26 3.98 -13.29
C TYR A 108 -40.52 2.85 -14.04
N GLU A 109 -39.44 2.32 -13.49
CA GLU A 109 -38.70 1.20 -14.08
C GLU A 109 -39.53 -0.09 -14.14
N SER A 110 -40.25 -0.42 -13.06
CA SER A 110 -41.14 -1.59 -13.03
C SER A 110 -42.31 -1.47 -14.01
N VAL A 111 -42.78 -0.27 -14.34
CA VAL A 111 -43.81 -0.06 -15.37
C VAL A 111 -43.24 -0.23 -16.79
N LEU A 112 -41.98 0.10 -17.01
CA LEU A 112 -41.33 -0.09 -18.31
C LEU A 112 -40.98 -1.55 -18.61
N ASP A 113 -40.73 -2.34 -17.57
CA ASP A 113 -40.42 -3.76 -17.68
C ASP A 113 -41.28 -4.58 -16.68
N PRO A 114 -42.60 -4.75 -16.94
CA PRO A 114 -43.53 -5.35 -15.98
C PRO A 114 -43.27 -6.84 -15.64
N GLY A 115 -42.42 -7.51 -16.42
CA GLY A 115 -42.00 -8.90 -16.17
C GLY A 115 -40.68 -9.00 -15.39
N SER A 116 -40.04 -7.88 -15.09
CA SER A 116 -38.71 -7.83 -14.50
C SER A 116 -38.72 -8.17 -13.02
N SER A 117 -37.72 -8.92 -12.58
CA SER A 117 -37.48 -9.21 -11.17
C SER A 117 -36.44 -8.28 -10.53
N ARG A 118 -35.99 -7.22 -11.25
CA ARG A 118 -34.93 -6.27 -10.85
C ARG A 118 -35.17 -5.61 -9.48
N HIS A 119 -36.43 -5.38 -9.15
CA HIS A 119 -36.84 -4.69 -7.94
C HIS A 119 -37.50 -5.63 -6.93
N VAL A 120 -37.10 -6.89 -6.90
CA VAL A 120 -37.65 -7.92 -6.01
C VAL A 120 -36.60 -8.35 -4.98
N PHE A 121 -36.95 -8.21 -3.72
CA PHE A 121 -36.14 -8.61 -2.57
C PHE A 121 -36.53 -10.01 -2.07
N HIS A 122 -35.54 -10.82 -1.70
CA HIS A 122 -35.73 -12.13 -1.12
C HIS A 122 -34.99 -12.32 0.22
N ALA A 123 -35.63 -13.02 1.15
CA ALA A 123 -35.01 -13.51 2.38
C ALA A 123 -35.46 -14.93 2.69
N LEU A 124 -34.53 -15.77 3.14
CA LEU A 124 -34.80 -17.16 3.54
C LEU A 124 -34.74 -17.29 5.05
N PHE A 125 -35.77 -17.88 5.64
CA PHE A 125 -35.83 -18.20 7.06
C PHE A 125 -35.72 -19.72 7.21
N HIS A 126 -34.58 -20.20 7.66
CA HIS A 126 -34.28 -21.62 7.83
C HIS A 126 -34.72 -22.10 9.21
N PHE A 127 -35.68 -23.01 9.26
CA PHE A 127 -36.20 -23.59 10.49
C PHE A 127 -35.66 -25.01 10.67
N ALA A 128 -35.19 -25.32 11.88
CA ALA A 128 -34.82 -26.68 12.27
C ALA A 128 -36.04 -27.61 12.36
N GLY A 129 -37.23 -27.05 12.58
CA GLY A 129 -38.52 -27.76 12.54
C GLY A 129 -39.61 -26.84 12.01
N ALA A 130 -40.49 -27.39 11.16
CA ALA A 130 -41.51 -26.58 10.47
C ALA A 130 -42.42 -25.80 11.44
N PRO A 131 -42.60 -24.47 11.26
CA PRO A 131 -43.54 -23.68 12.04
C PRO A 131 -44.98 -24.13 11.75
N ARG A 132 -45.88 -23.92 12.72
CA ARG A 132 -47.31 -24.23 12.53
C ARG A 132 -47.91 -23.19 11.58
N PRO A 133 -48.45 -23.56 10.40
CA PRO A 133 -48.96 -22.57 9.43
C PRO A 133 -50.00 -21.58 10.00
N PRO A 134 -50.93 -21.97 10.90
CA PRO A 134 -51.85 -21.01 11.51
C PRO A 134 -51.16 -19.98 12.43
N ALA A 135 -50.17 -20.41 13.21
CA ALA A 135 -49.41 -19.52 14.09
C ALA A 135 -48.54 -18.55 13.27
N LEU A 136 -47.91 -19.06 12.21
CA LEU A 136 -47.17 -18.25 11.25
C LEU A 136 -48.08 -17.21 10.59
N ARG A 137 -49.26 -17.61 10.09
CA ARG A 137 -50.23 -16.71 9.48
C ARG A 137 -50.68 -15.61 10.44
N ALA A 138 -50.93 -15.93 11.71
CA ALA A 138 -51.32 -14.96 12.72
C ALA A 138 -50.25 -13.89 12.97
N GLU A 139 -48.97 -14.28 13.00
CA GLU A 139 -47.86 -13.34 13.18
C GLU A 139 -47.60 -12.48 11.93
N LEU A 140 -47.68 -13.06 10.72
CA LEU A 140 -47.58 -12.30 9.47
C LEU A 140 -48.70 -11.29 9.34
N ARG A 141 -49.94 -11.66 9.69
CA ARG A 141 -51.09 -10.75 9.77
C ARG A 141 -50.82 -9.58 10.72
N ARG A 142 -50.18 -9.82 11.86
CA ARG A 142 -49.79 -8.78 12.82
C ARG A 142 -48.81 -7.77 12.20
N LEU A 143 -47.81 -8.25 11.46
CA LEU A 143 -46.86 -7.39 10.76
C LEU A 143 -47.56 -6.49 9.73
N LEU A 144 -48.46 -7.06 8.93
CA LEU A 144 -49.22 -6.32 7.94
C LEU A 144 -50.12 -5.24 8.58
N ARG A 145 -50.67 -5.48 9.77
CA ARG A 145 -51.45 -4.49 10.54
C ARG A 145 -50.57 -3.36 11.07
N ARG A 146 -49.44 -3.71 11.69
CA ARG A 146 -48.48 -2.78 12.29
C ARG A 146 -47.85 -1.86 11.24
N HIS A 147 -47.55 -2.37 10.04
CA HIS A 147 -46.80 -1.66 9.00
C HIS A 147 -47.65 -1.46 7.74
N PRO A 148 -48.38 -0.32 7.61
CA PRO A 148 -49.31 -0.14 6.50
C PRO A 148 -48.63 -0.08 5.11
N VAL A 149 -47.35 0.28 5.06
CA VAL A 149 -46.55 0.26 3.81
C VAL A 149 -46.55 -1.12 3.15
N LEU A 150 -46.56 -2.21 3.92
CA LEU A 150 -46.54 -3.58 3.40
C LEU A 150 -47.82 -3.96 2.64
N ARG A 151 -48.89 -3.19 2.82
CA ARG A 151 -50.20 -3.40 2.17
C ARG A 151 -50.43 -2.43 1.02
N THR A 152 -49.47 -1.56 0.76
CA THR A 152 -49.61 -0.48 -0.23
C THR A 152 -49.65 -1.03 -1.64
N ARG A 153 -50.56 -0.48 -2.45
CA ARG A 153 -50.57 -0.62 -3.91
C ARG A 153 -50.34 0.75 -4.56
N ILE A 154 -49.82 0.75 -5.78
CA ILE A 154 -49.51 1.98 -6.51
C ILE A 154 -50.52 2.19 -7.63
N VAL A 155 -51.33 3.23 -7.53
CA VAL A 155 -52.31 3.60 -8.57
C VAL A 155 -51.82 4.82 -9.33
N PHE A 156 -52.06 4.85 -10.64
CA PHE A 156 -51.79 6.02 -11.47
C PHE A 156 -53.09 6.79 -11.68
N ASP A 157 -53.16 8.02 -11.15
CA ASP A 157 -54.37 8.85 -11.16
C ASP A 157 -53.99 10.32 -11.32
N ASP A 158 -54.74 11.05 -12.15
CA ASP A 158 -54.48 12.45 -12.53
C ASP A 158 -53.01 12.74 -12.91
N GLY A 159 -52.45 11.87 -13.77
CA GLY A 159 -51.07 12.00 -14.26
C GLY A 159 -49.97 11.72 -13.23
N ASN A 160 -50.31 11.28 -12.02
CA ASN A 160 -49.37 11.05 -10.93
C ASN A 160 -49.52 9.63 -10.33
N PRO A 161 -48.43 8.95 -9.94
CA PRO A 161 -48.53 7.73 -9.16
C PRO A 161 -48.83 8.08 -7.69
N TRP A 162 -49.69 7.29 -7.06
CA TRP A 162 -50.12 7.43 -5.68
C TRP A 162 -49.99 6.11 -4.93
N GLN A 163 -49.53 6.19 -3.68
CA GLN A 163 -49.61 5.10 -2.72
C GLN A 163 -51.04 5.03 -2.19
N VAL A 164 -51.69 3.89 -2.34
CA VAL A 164 -53.01 3.62 -1.75
C VAL A 164 -52.87 2.50 -0.73
N VAL A 165 -53.28 2.80 0.50
CA VAL A 165 -53.16 1.90 1.65
C VAL A 165 -54.55 1.34 1.94
N PRO A 166 -54.78 0.03 1.77
CA PRO A 166 -56.04 -0.61 2.17
C PRO A 166 -56.32 -0.44 3.69
N PRO A 167 -57.54 -0.73 4.17
CA PRO A 167 -57.85 -0.75 5.60
C PRO A 167 -57.03 -1.81 6.38
N ALA A 168 -56.83 -1.59 7.69
CA ALA A 168 -56.07 -2.51 8.55
C ALA A 168 -56.84 -3.77 8.99
N ASP A 169 -58.08 -3.94 8.54
CA ASP A 169 -58.87 -5.14 8.80
C ASP A 169 -58.48 -6.26 7.82
N ILE A 170 -57.43 -6.98 8.20
CA ILE A 170 -56.82 -8.04 7.38
C ILE A 170 -57.43 -9.40 7.77
N THR A 171 -58.01 -10.06 6.80
CA THR A 171 -58.51 -11.44 6.84
C THR A 171 -57.38 -12.45 6.63
N ASP A 172 -57.61 -13.72 7.00
CA ASP A 172 -56.61 -14.77 6.80
C ASP A 172 -56.31 -15.05 5.32
N ALA A 173 -57.26 -14.74 4.41
CA ALA A 173 -57.11 -14.90 2.96
C ALA A 173 -56.20 -13.82 2.35
N GLU A 174 -56.09 -12.65 2.98
CA GLU A 174 -55.21 -11.55 2.53
C GLU A 174 -53.75 -11.74 2.97
N VAL A 175 -53.47 -12.73 3.82
CA VAL A 175 -52.10 -13.16 4.10
C VAL A 175 -51.67 -14.14 3.01
N ASP A 176 -50.90 -13.67 2.03
CA ASP A 176 -50.36 -14.53 0.96
C ASP A 176 -49.24 -15.45 1.49
N LEU A 177 -49.65 -16.51 2.20
CA LEU A 177 -48.80 -17.59 2.68
C LEU A 177 -49.19 -18.89 1.96
N THR A 178 -48.34 -19.29 1.02
CA THR A 178 -48.42 -20.58 0.33
C THR A 178 -47.56 -21.62 1.05
N VAL A 179 -48.02 -22.86 1.09
CA VAL A 179 -47.30 -23.97 1.74
C VAL A 179 -47.02 -25.03 0.69
N VAL A 180 -45.75 -25.42 0.54
CA VAL A 180 -45.28 -26.38 -0.46
C VAL A 180 -44.55 -27.53 0.24
N ASP A 181 -44.93 -28.77 -0.08
CA ASP A 181 -44.26 -29.97 0.37
C ASP A 181 -43.35 -30.50 -0.75
N LEU A 182 -42.04 -30.56 -0.52
CA LEU A 182 -41.09 -31.08 -1.51
C LEU A 182 -40.75 -32.55 -1.26
N PRO A 183 -40.79 -33.42 -2.29
CA PRO A 183 -40.58 -34.87 -2.12
C PRO A 183 -39.11 -35.35 -2.16
N GLY A 184 -38.08 -34.51 -2.01
CA GLY A 184 -36.66 -34.91 -2.25
C GLY A 184 -35.56 -34.16 -1.48
N GLU A 185 -34.29 -34.47 -1.82
CA GLU A 185 -33.01 -34.04 -1.20
C GLU A 185 -32.77 -32.51 -1.08
N ALA A 186 -31.58 -32.12 -0.59
CA ALA A 186 -31.13 -30.74 -0.39
C ALA A 186 -31.41 -29.82 -1.61
N VAL A 187 -32.19 -28.77 -1.35
CA VAL A 187 -32.61 -27.78 -2.34
C VAL A 187 -31.69 -26.57 -2.24
N SER A 188 -31.15 -26.10 -3.36
CA SER A 188 -30.32 -24.89 -3.39
C SER A 188 -31.13 -23.65 -3.01
N PRO A 189 -30.51 -22.61 -2.39
CA PRO A 189 -31.19 -21.34 -2.10
C PRO A 189 -31.87 -20.73 -3.33
N GLU A 190 -31.27 -20.85 -4.50
CA GLU A 190 -31.80 -20.36 -5.78
C GLU A 190 -33.07 -21.09 -6.19
N GLU A 191 -33.12 -22.41 -5.98
CA GLU A 191 -34.31 -23.22 -6.26
C GLU A 191 -35.44 -22.92 -5.26
N LEU A 192 -35.13 -22.69 -3.98
CA LEU A 192 -36.12 -22.23 -3.00
C LEU A 192 -36.74 -20.88 -3.39
N VAL A 193 -35.93 -19.96 -3.91
CA VAL A 193 -36.41 -18.67 -4.42
C VAL A 193 -37.27 -18.85 -5.68
N ARG A 194 -36.86 -19.68 -6.64
CA ARG A 194 -37.71 -20.01 -7.81
C ARG A 194 -39.05 -20.60 -7.39
N LEU A 195 -39.07 -21.53 -6.44
CA LEU A 195 -40.29 -22.16 -5.90
C LEU A 195 -41.20 -21.18 -5.15
N SER A 196 -40.68 -20.07 -4.63
CA SER A 196 -41.51 -18.98 -4.10
C SER A 196 -42.32 -18.26 -5.20
N GLY A 197 -42.06 -18.61 -6.45
CA GLY A 197 -42.58 -18.00 -7.65
C GLY A 197 -41.90 -16.68 -7.93
N ALA A 198 -40.60 -16.55 -7.67
CA ALA A 198 -39.80 -15.35 -7.95
C ALA A 198 -39.98 -14.84 -9.39
N ASP A 199 -40.19 -15.75 -10.34
CA ASP A 199 -40.44 -15.44 -11.76
C ASP A 199 -41.86 -14.88 -12.04
N ARG A 200 -42.74 -14.85 -11.03
CA ARG A 200 -44.07 -14.24 -11.12
C ARG A 200 -43.97 -12.76 -10.76
N PRO A 201 -44.20 -11.83 -11.70
CA PRO A 201 -44.14 -10.40 -11.43
C PRO A 201 -45.27 -9.95 -10.48
N PHE A 202 -45.07 -8.81 -9.83
CA PHE A 202 -46.09 -8.18 -9.00
C PHE A 202 -46.93 -7.20 -9.83
N ASP A 203 -48.26 -7.28 -9.71
CA ASP A 203 -49.15 -6.23 -10.22
C ASP A 203 -49.15 -5.05 -9.25
N LEU A 204 -48.56 -3.93 -9.68
CA LEU A 204 -48.40 -2.74 -8.86
C LEU A 204 -49.73 -2.07 -8.50
N ALA A 205 -50.75 -2.19 -9.35
CA ALA A 205 -52.03 -1.49 -9.20
C ALA A 205 -53.01 -2.23 -8.28
N THR A 206 -52.94 -3.57 -8.25
CA THR A 206 -53.81 -4.40 -7.42
C THR A 206 -53.16 -4.83 -6.11
N GLY A 207 -51.84 -5.08 -6.10
CA GLY A 207 -51.15 -5.70 -4.96
C GLY A 207 -51.66 -7.12 -4.66
N PRO A 208 -51.23 -7.74 -3.54
CA PRO A 208 -50.20 -7.27 -2.60
C PRO A 208 -48.79 -7.30 -3.22
N LEU A 209 -47.90 -6.42 -2.75
CA LEU A 209 -46.50 -6.31 -3.22
C LEU A 209 -45.52 -7.20 -2.46
N LEU A 210 -46.02 -8.23 -1.79
CA LEU A 210 -45.25 -9.23 -1.06
C LEU A 210 -45.98 -10.56 -1.04
N ARG A 211 -45.21 -11.63 -0.84
CA ARG A 211 -45.69 -13.00 -0.67
C ARG A 211 -44.75 -13.81 0.20
N TRP A 212 -45.29 -14.86 0.82
CA TRP A 212 -44.54 -15.81 1.61
C TRP A 212 -44.80 -17.24 1.14
N VAL A 213 -43.74 -18.03 1.01
CA VAL A 213 -43.84 -19.46 0.67
C VAL A 213 -43.11 -20.29 1.71
N LEU A 214 -43.84 -21.10 2.47
CA LEU A 214 -43.29 -22.06 3.41
C LEU A 214 -43.03 -23.39 2.69
N VAL A 215 -41.77 -23.71 2.48
CA VAL A 215 -41.30 -24.97 1.90
C VAL A 215 -40.99 -25.95 3.03
N ARG A 216 -41.68 -27.08 3.09
CA ARG A 216 -41.38 -28.17 4.03
C ARG A 216 -40.50 -29.22 3.36
N LEU A 217 -39.42 -29.57 4.04
CA LEU A 217 -38.44 -30.54 3.58
C LEU A 217 -38.71 -31.93 4.20
N PRO A 218 -38.34 -33.04 3.53
CA PRO A 218 -38.62 -34.40 4.02
C PRO A 218 -38.03 -34.74 5.39
N ASP A 219 -36.93 -34.08 5.76
CA ASP A 219 -36.22 -34.29 7.04
C ASP A 219 -36.83 -33.52 8.22
N GLY A 220 -37.99 -32.89 8.03
CA GLY A 220 -38.71 -32.13 9.05
C GLY A 220 -38.27 -30.67 9.17
N ARG A 221 -37.21 -30.25 8.46
CA ARG A 221 -36.84 -28.85 8.33
C ARG A 221 -37.85 -28.11 7.45
N ALA A 222 -37.85 -26.78 7.54
CA ALA A 222 -38.62 -25.94 6.64
C ALA A 222 -37.88 -24.65 6.32
N VAL A 223 -38.20 -24.05 5.18
CA VAL A 223 -37.72 -22.73 4.79
C VAL A 223 -38.91 -21.85 4.45
N LEU A 224 -39.04 -20.71 5.13
CA LEU A 224 -39.96 -19.66 4.69
C LEU A 224 -39.21 -18.71 3.76
N VAL A 225 -39.71 -18.57 2.54
CA VAL A 225 -39.20 -17.61 1.55
C VAL A 225 -40.07 -16.37 1.62
N HIS A 226 -39.48 -15.26 2.03
CA HIS A 226 -40.08 -13.93 1.93
C HIS A 226 -39.70 -13.31 0.59
N THR A 227 -40.69 -12.87 -0.18
CA THR A 227 -40.48 -12.19 -1.47
C THR A 227 -41.30 -10.90 -1.48
N ALA A 228 -40.66 -9.77 -1.78
CA ALA A 228 -41.32 -8.47 -1.74
C ALA A 228 -40.76 -7.51 -2.78
N HIS A 229 -41.59 -6.61 -3.30
CA HIS A 229 -41.12 -5.55 -4.19
C HIS A 229 -40.41 -4.45 -3.40
N HIS A 230 -39.31 -3.90 -3.92
CA HIS A 230 -38.55 -2.80 -3.30
C HIS A 230 -39.32 -1.48 -3.15
N LEU A 231 -40.59 -1.42 -3.59
CA LEU A 231 -41.49 -0.27 -3.39
C LEU A 231 -42.01 -0.18 -1.95
N ILE A 232 -41.99 -1.28 -1.20
CA ILE A 232 -42.58 -1.33 0.15
C ILE A 232 -41.55 -1.46 1.27
N HIS A 233 -40.33 -1.92 0.99
CA HIS A 233 -39.20 -1.83 1.93
C HIS A 233 -37.84 -1.98 1.24
N ASP A 234 -36.79 -1.55 1.95
CA ASP A 234 -35.37 -1.81 1.64
C ASP A 234 -34.73 -2.77 2.66
N GLY A 235 -33.40 -2.95 2.57
CA GLY A 235 -32.65 -3.85 3.46
C GLY A 235 -32.64 -3.40 4.92
N THR A 236 -32.49 -2.11 5.21
CA THR A 236 -32.53 -1.59 6.59
C THR A 236 -33.94 -1.69 7.17
N SER A 237 -34.96 -1.36 6.37
CA SER A 237 -36.36 -1.53 6.76
C SER A 237 -36.75 -3.00 6.95
N PHE A 238 -36.11 -3.94 6.26
CA PHE A 238 -36.27 -5.37 6.56
C PHE A 238 -35.72 -5.72 7.94
N ALA A 239 -34.55 -5.19 8.33
CA ALA A 239 -34.04 -5.38 9.69
C ALA A 239 -34.99 -4.81 10.76
N ALA A 240 -35.56 -3.61 10.53
CA ALA A 240 -36.58 -3.03 11.41
C ALA A 240 -37.87 -3.86 11.45
N LEU A 241 -38.27 -4.45 10.32
CA LEU A 241 -39.39 -5.39 10.26
C LEU A 241 -39.14 -6.61 11.15
N LEU A 242 -37.92 -7.17 11.12
CA LEU A 242 -37.52 -8.27 11.97
C LEU A 242 -37.47 -7.89 13.46
N ASP A 243 -37.05 -6.67 13.80
CA ASP A 243 -37.09 -6.17 15.18
C ASP A 243 -38.51 -6.14 15.73
N SER A 244 -39.50 -5.83 14.89
CA SER A 244 -40.91 -5.80 15.31
C SER A 244 -41.53 -7.20 15.54
N LEU A 245 -40.79 -8.28 15.26
CA LEU A 245 -41.19 -9.64 15.60
C LEU A 245 -41.09 -9.85 17.12
N GLY A 246 -42.24 -10.06 17.78
CA GLY A 246 -42.31 -10.28 19.23
C GLY A 246 -42.80 -9.09 20.05
N ASP A 247 -42.77 -7.87 19.52
CA ASP A 247 -43.09 -6.62 20.27
C ASP A 247 -44.56 -6.47 20.74
N GLY A 248 -45.45 -7.41 20.40
CA GLY A 248 -46.87 -7.41 20.79
C GLY A 248 -47.75 -6.29 20.19
N GLY A 249 -47.16 -5.16 19.76
CA GLY A 249 -47.86 -4.01 19.19
C GLY A 249 -48.57 -4.30 17.87
N THR A 250 -49.76 -3.70 17.70
CA THR A 250 -50.59 -3.81 16.48
C THR A 250 -50.96 -2.46 15.88
N ASP A 251 -50.68 -1.35 16.57
CA ASP A 251 -51.06 -0.01 16.14
C ASP A 251 -50.33 0.37 14.84
N PRO A 252 -51.03 0.79 13.77
CA PRO A 252 -50.42 1.19 12.51
C PRO A 252 -49.32 2.26 12.67
N ASP A 253 -48.18 2.08 11.98
CA ASP A 253 -47.11 3.09 11.88
C ASP A 253 -47.30 4.00 10.65
N PRO A 254 -47.77 5.26 10.80
CA PRO A 254 -48.02 6.14 9.66
C PRO A 254 -46.78 6.89 9.18
N ARG A 255 -45.63 6.79 9.89
CA ARG A 255 -44.50 7.70 9.73
C ARG A 255 -43.94 7.72 8.31
N TYR A 256 -43.91 6.58 7.62
CA TYR A 256 -43.43 6.53 6.24
C TYR A 256 -44.23 7.41 5.28
N PHE A 257 -45.56 7.50 5.46
CA PHE A 257 -46.42 8.33 4.61
C PHE A 257 -46.31 9.82 4.94
N ALA A 258 -46.08 10.14 6.21
CA ALA A 258 -45.73 11.50 6.62
C ALA A 258 -44.41 11.95 5.98
N TYR A 259 -43.41 11.05 5.95
CA TYR A 259 -42.15 11.28 5.23
C TYR A 259 -42.37 11.45 3.71
N ALA A 260 -43.16 10.60 3.09
CA ALA A 260 -43.46 10.72 1.66
C ALA A 260 -44.15 12.06 1.33
N SER A 261 -45.04 12.52 2.22
CA SER A 261 -45.77 13.79 2.05
C SER A 261 -44.93 15.03 2.34
N SER A 262 -43.85 14.91 3.12
CA SER A 262 -42.96 16.03 3.45
C SER A 262 -41.88 16.28 2.40
N GLN A 263 -41.68 15.37 1.44
CA GLN A 263 -40.69 15.55 0.39
C GLN A 263 -41.07 16.71 -0.55
N SER A 264 -40.10 17.61 -0.75
CA SER A 264 -40.18 18.71 -1.71
C SER A 264 -39.27 18.45 -2.91
N PRO A 265 -39.48 19.13 -4.06
CA PRO A 265 -38.54 19.10 -5.18
C PRO A 265 -37.12 19.50 -4.73
N ALA A 266 -36.11 18.87 -5.32
CA ALA A 266 -34.72 19.24 -5.07
C ALA A 266 -34.43 20.68 -5.52
N ASP A 267 -33.51 21.35 -4.82
CA ASP A 267 -33.03 22.68 -5.21
C ASP A 267 -32.42 22.61 -6.63
N PRO A 268 -32.92 23.41 -7.60
CA PRO A 268 -32.38 23.44 -8.96
C PRO A 268 -30.88 23.69 -9.04
N ASP A 269 -30.29 24.44 -8.10
CA ASP A 269 -28.85 24.67 -8.09
C ASP A 269 -28.06 23.43 -7.66
N GLU A 270 -28.57 22.68 -6.68
CA GLU A 270 -27.99 21.41 -6.24
C GLU A 270 -28.10 20.34 -7.34
N VAL A 271 -29.24 20.29 -8.05
CA VAL A 271 -29.41 19.45 -9.24
C VAL A 271 -28.38 19.81 -10.31
N ARG A 272 -28.18 21.10 -10.58
CA ARG A 272 -27.21 21.58 -11.58
C ARG A 272 -25.78 21.19 -11.21
N LYS A 273 -25.38 21.32 -9.94
CA LYS A 273 -24.04 20.93 -9.45
C LYS A 273 -23.81 19.43 -9.60
N ALA A 274 -24.75 18.62 -9.14
CA ALA A 274 -24.68 17.16 -9.25
C ALA A 274 -24.63 16.71 -10.72
N ALA A 275 -25.46 17.29 -11.59
CA ALA A 275 -25.47 17.02 -13.03
C ALA A 275 -24.18 17.45 -13.73
N ALA A 276 -23.68 18.66 -13.46
CA ALA A 276 -22.45 19.16 -14.04
C ALA A 276 -21.24 18.31 -13.65
N ARG A 277 -21.26 17.65 -12.48
CA ARG A 277 -20.24 16.69 -12.06
C ARG A 277 -20.38 15.36 -12.78
N ALA A 278 -21.58 14.79 -12.80
CA ALA A 278 -21.88 13.54 -13.49
C ALA A 278 -21.60 13.61 -15.01
N ALA A 279 -21.80 14.78 -15.62
CA ALA A 279 -21.55 15.02 -17.04
C ALA A 279 -20.06 15.12 -17.44
N ARG A 280 -19.12 15.17 -16.49
CA ARG A 280 -17.68 15.37 -16.78
C ARG A 280 -17.01 14.18 -17.48
N ILE A 281 -17.72 13.05 -17.68
CA ILE A 281 -17.14 11.78 -18.13
C ILE A 281 -18.00 11.19 -19.26
N THR A 282 -17.34 10.74 -20.34
CA THR A 282 -17.92 10.07 -21.51
C THR A 282 -17.93 8.54 -21.34
N SER A 283 -19.11 7.91 -21.48
CA SER A 283 -19.38 6.44 -21.41
C SER A 283 -18.47 5.60 -22.35
N PRO A 284 -18.06 4.35 -21.99
CA PRO A 284 -19.00 3.21 -21.92
C PRO A 284 -18.74 2.12 -20.84
N ILE A 285 -19.70 1.19 -20.73
CA ILE A 285 -19.51 -0.24 -20.40
C ILE A 285 -20.20 -0.95 -21.57
N LEU A 286 -19.42 -1.56 -22.45
CA LEU A 286 -19.59 -1.49 -23.92
C LEU A 286 -20.84 -2.18 -24.53
N GLY A 287 -21.53 -1.46 -25.44
CA GLY A 287 -22.47 -2.01 -26.46
C GLY A 287 -23.87 -1.36 -26.48
N ALA A 288 -24.24 -0.66 -27.56
CA ALA A 288 -25.50 0.09 -27.71
C ALA A 288 -26.75 -0.77 -28.06
N GLU A 289 -26.70 -2.08 -27.87
CA GLU A 289 -27.86 -2.95 -27.99
C GLU A 289 -27.96 -3.78 -26.73
N THR A 290 -29.00 -3.56 -25.93
CA THR A 290 -29.41 -4.51 -24.89
C THR A 290 -30.35 -5.50 -25.61
N PRO A 291 -29.90 -6.72 -26.00
CA PRO A 291 -30.78 -7.67 -26.65
C PRO A 291 -31.81 -8.18 -25.64
N GLY A 292 -33.00 -8.50 -26.13
CA GLY A 292 -34.07 -9.06 -25.31
C GLY A 292 -33.70 -10.39 -24.63
N ALA A 293 -34.51 -10.73 -23.63
CA ALA A 293 -34.37 -11.88 -22.72
C ALA A 293 -33.01 -11.92 -21.98
N VAL A 294 -32.91 -11.06 -20.97
CA VAL A 294 -31.81 -10.99 -20.00
C VAL A 294 -31.68 -12.33 -19.26
N GLN A 295 -30.57 -13.05 -19.46
CA GLN A 295 -30.13 -14.07 -18.51
C GLN A 295 -28.93 -13.50 -17.75
N ASP A 296 -29.16 -13.08 -16.51
CA ASP A 296 -28.06 -12.62 -15.68
C ASP A 296 -27.22 -13.78 -15.19
N THR A 297 -25.91 -13.53 -15.12
CA THR A 297 -24.97 -14.54 -14.66
C THR A 297 -24.33 -14.10 -13.34
N PHE A 298 -24.44 -14.95 -12.32
CA PHE A 298 -23.94 -14.69 -10.98
C PHE A 298 -22.53 -15.20 -10.77
N LEU A 299 -21.71 -14.41 -10.07
CA LEU A 299 -20.41 -14.86 -9.57
C LEU A 299 -20.31 -14.58 -8.08
N ARG A 300 -20.08 -15.64 -7.29
CA ARG A 300 -19.91 -15.63 -5.83
C ARG A 300 -18.44 -15.86 -5.51
N LEU A 301 -17.82 -14.90 -4.84
CA LEU A 301 -16.37 -14.88 -4.68
C LEU A 301 -15.99 -14.60 -3.23
N PRO A 302 -15.46 -15.58 -2.48
CA PRO A 302 -14.97 -15.34 -1.14
C PRO A 302 -13.68 -14.51 -1.20
N VAL A 303 -13.59 -13.47 -0.37
CA VAL A 303 -12.33 -12.74 -0.16
C VAL A 303 -11.50 -13.52 0.87
N PRO A 304 -10.28 -14.00 0.53
CA PRO A 304 -9.46 -14.72 1.50
C PRO A 304 -9.20 -13.90 2.76
N ALA A 305 -9.29 -14.51 3.94
CA ALA A 305 -9.14 -13.82 5.23
C ALA A 305 -7.83 -12.99 5.34
N ALA A 306 -6.72 -13.53 4.81
CA ALA A 306 -5.44 -12.81 4.77
C ALA A 306 -5.48 -11.54 3.89
N LEU A 307 -6.20 -11.59 2.76
CA LEU A 307 -6.41 -10.42 1.90
C LEU A 307 -7.32 -9.41 2.58
N LEU A 308 -8.44 -9.86 3.16
CA LEU A 308 -9.38 -9.00 3.89
C LEU A 308 -8.70 -8.27 5.06
N GLN A 309 -7.90 -8.97 5.87
CA GLN A 309 -7.19 -8.35 6.98
C GLN A 309 -6.22 -7.27 6.50
N ALA A 310 -5.54 -7.52 5.38
CA ALA A 310 -4.60 -6.55 4.85
C ALA A 310 -5.30 -5.34 4.18
N VAL A 311 -6.47 -5.54 3.58
CA VAL A 311 -7.36 -4.46 3.11
C VAL A 311 -7.88 -3.62 4.28
N ARG A 312 -8.18 -4.24 5.44
CA ARG A 312 -8.53 -3.54 6.68
C ARG A 312 -7.37 -2.72 7.23
N ASP A 313 -6.18 -3.29 7.25
CA ASP A 313 -4.94 -2.58 7.62
C ASP A 313 -4.70 -1.36 6.71
N ALA A 314 -4.94 -1.53 5.41
CA ALA A 314 -4.86 -0.44 4.42
C ALA A 314 -5.85 0.68 4.70
N SER A 315 -7.11 0.30 4.94
CA SER A 315 -8.19 1.22 5.25
C SER A 315 -7.86 2.06 6.49
N ARG A 316 -7.42 1.42 7.58
CA ARG A 316 -6.98 2.09 8.81
C ARG A 316 -5.79 3.03 8.59
N ARG A 317 -4.73 2.57 7.91
CA ARG A 317 -3.52 3.36 7.66
C ARG A 317 -3.78 4.61 6.82
N THR A 318 -4.73 4.54 5.90
CA THR A 318 -5.11 5.68 5.04
C THR A 318 -6.31 6.46 5.57
N SER A 319 -6.83 6.09 6.74
CA SER A 319 -8.02 6.68 7.36
C SER A 319 -9.26 6.69 6.46
N VAL A 320 -9.44 5.64 5.65
CA VAL A 320 -10.64 5.42 4.83
C VAL A 320 -11.40 4.18 5.31
N SER A 321 -12.67 4.05 4.94
CA SER A 321 -13.48 2.87 5.31
C SER A 321 -13.13 1.64 4.47
N LEU A 322 -13.41 0.44 4.98
CA LEU A 322 -13.31 -0.81 4.21
C LEU A 322 -14.13 -0.73 2.90
N PHE A 323 -15.33 -0.15 2.97
CA PHE A 323 -16.16 0.16 1.81
C PHE A 323 -15.39 0.96 0.76
N THR A 324 -14.76 2.06 1.17
CA THR A 324 -14.00 2.94 0.28
C THR A 324 -12.86 2.19 -0.39
N THR A 325 -12.15 1.33 0.32
CA THR A 325 -11.04 0.55 -0.24
C THR A 325 -11.53 -0.46 -1.28
N LEU A 326 -12.62 -1.18 -1.00
CA LEU A 326 -13.21 -2.14 -1.94
C LEU A 326 -13.80 -1.42 -3.17
N PHE A 327 -14.52 -0.32 -2.96
CA PHE A 327 -15.08 0.55 -4.00
C PHE A 327 -13.97 1.14 -4.89
N THR A 328 -12.87 1.61 -4.28
CA THR A 328 -11.70 2.11 -5.00
C THR A 328 -11.11 0.99 -5.86
N ALA A 329 -10.88 -0.19 -5.29
CA ALA A 329 -10.33 -1.31 -6.04
C ALA A 329 -11.21 -1.71 -7.24
N PHE A 330 -12.52 -1.73 -7.06
CA PHE A 330 -13.48 -2.02 -8.13
C PHE A 330 -13.45 -0.94 -9.22
N SER A 331 -13.47 0.34 -8.83
CA SER A 331 -13.41 1.47 -9.78
C SER A 331 -12.13 1.46 -10.63
N GLN A 332 -10.99 1.13 -10.02
CA GLN A 332 -9.71 1.05 -10.72
C GLN A 332 -9.60 -0.21 -11.60
N ALA A 333 -10.31 -1.29 -11.27
CA ALA A 333 -10.42 -2.45 -12.12
C ALA A 333 -11.30 -2.16 -13.34
N LEU A 334 -12.47 -1.55 -13.12
CA LEU A 334 -13.42 -1.21 -14.18
C LEU A 334 -12.83 -0.19 -15.17
N THR A 335 -12.16 0.86 -14.70
CA THR A 335 -11.46 1.82 -15.57
C THR A 335 -10.37 1.15 -16.42
N ARG A 336 -9.65 0.15 -15.89
CA ARG A 336 -8.68 -0.63 -16.66
C ARG A 336 -9.34 -1.53 -17.68
N TYR A 337 -10.42 -2.21 -17.29
CA TYR A 337 -11.19 -3.09 -18.17
C TYR A 337 -11.75 -2.33 -19.39
N GLU A 338 -12.37 -1.17 -19.15
CA GLU A 338 -12.93 -0.30 -20.19
C GLU A 338 -11.87 0.49 -20.99
N GLY A 339 -10.62 0.50 -20.52
CA GLY A 339 -9.56 1.31 -21.13
C GLY A 339 -9.78 2.83 -20.99
N VAL A 340 -10.52 3.28 -19.98
CA VAL A 340 -10.83 4.69 -19.72
C VAL A 340 -10.15 5.21 -18.44
N ASN A 341 -10.04 6.54 -18.32
CA ASN A 341 -9.45 7.18 -17.15
C ASN A 341 -10.49 7.69 -16.15
N ALA A 342 -11.78 7.55 -16.42
CA ALA A 342 -12.80 7.92 -15.46
C ALA A 342 -14.10 7.18 -15.77
N VAL A 343 -14.85 6.85 -14.73
CA VAL A 343 -16.19 6.25 -14.81
C VAL A 343 -17.11 6.88 -13.77
N VAL A 344 -18.41 6.72 -13.95
CA VAL A 344 -19.43 7.08 -12.96
C VAL A 344 -19.99 5.80 -12.38
N LEU A 345 -19.79 5.60 -11.08
CA LEU A 345 -20.26 4.45 -10.32
C LEU A 345 -21.43 4.84 -9.42
N GLY A 346 -22.45 4.00 -9.37
CA GLY A 346 -23.51 4.12 -8.38
C GLY A 346 -23.03 3.64 -7.02
N SER A 347 -23.31 4.42 -5.98
CA SER A 347 -23.19 3.96 -4.59
C SER A 347 -24.56 4.02 -3.93
N ALA A 348 -24.96 2.93 -3.27
CA ALA A 348 -26.18 2.91 -2.47
C ALA A 348 -25.98 3.71 -1.17
N VAL A 349 -26.93 4.57 -0.84
CA VAL A 349 -26.97 5.36 0.39
C VAL A 349 -28.34 5.28 1.05
N GLU A 350 -28.34 5.28 2.38
CA GLU A 350 -29.55 5.33 3.18
C GLU A 350 -29.94 6.79 3.46
N ASN A 351 -31.06 7.24 2.89
CA ASN A 351 -31.58 8.59 3.07
C ASN A 351 -32.66 8.65 4.15
N ARG A 352 -32.43 8.01 5.30
CA ARG A 352 -33.40 7.96 6.40
C ARG A 352 -33.30 9.21 7.29
N PRO A 353 -34.36 10.03 7.36
CA PRO A 353 -34.35 11.21 8.22
C PRO A 353 -34.37 10.83 9.71
N PRO A 354 -33.92 11.72 10.61
CA PRO A 354 -34.03 11.51 12.06
C PRO A 354 -35.48 11.17 12.49
N GLY A 355 -35.64 10.20 13.38
CA GLY A 355 -36.96 9.77 13.88
C GLY A 355 -37.60 8.64 13.08
N HIS A 356 -36.96 8.20 11.99
CA HIS A 356 -37.43 7.11 11.15
C HIS A 356 -36.62 5.82 11.29
N GLU A 357 -35.73 5.70 12.29
CA GLU A 357 -34.76 4.60 12.46
C GLU A 357 -35.40 3.19 12.44
N ASP A 358 -36.63 3.05 12.92
CA ASP A 358 -37.45 1.83 12.96
C ASP A 358 -38.63 1.85 11.97
N THR A 359 -38.75 2.87 11.12
CA THR A 359 -39.85 2.97 10.15
C THR A 359 -39.63 2.01 8.99
N VAL A 360 -40.61 1.16 8.69
CA VAL A 360 -40.58 0.30 7.50
C VAL A 360 -40.96 1.12 6.26
N GLY A 361 -40.16 1.05 5.20
CA GLY A 361 -40.39 1.73 3.92
C GLY A 361 -39.16 1.72 3.02
N THR A 362 -39.20 2.46 1.90
CA THR A 362 -38.10 2.54 0.93
C THR A 362 -37.35 3.87 1.08
N PHE A 363 -36.14 3.80 1.64
CA PHE A 363 -35.28 4.96 1.89
C PHE A 363 -33.96 4.91 1.11
N VAL A 364 -33.57 3.74 0.60
CA VAL A 364 -32.35 3.57 -0.21
C VAL A 364 -32.39 4.39 -1.50
N SER A 365 -31.29 5.05 -1.82
CA SER A 365 -31.08 5.79 -3.07
C SER A 365 -29.73 5.42 -3.67
N ILE A 366 -29.57 5.57 -4.99
CA ILE A 366 -28.29 5.45 -5.68
C ILE A 366 -27.77 6.86 -5.99
N ILE A 367 -26.55 7.16 -5.54
CA ILE A 367 -25.85 8.41 -5.87
C ILE A 367 -24.76 8.15 -6.90
N PRO A 368 -24.60 9.02 -7.91
CA PRO A 368 -23.53 8.90 -8.90
C PRO A 368 -22.21 9.42 -8.32
N VAL A 369 -21.19 8.57 -8.32
CA VAL A 369 -19.84 8.86 -7.83
C VAL A 369 -18.90 8.90 -9.02
N VAL A 370 -18.35 10.09 -9.27
CA VAL A 370 -17.33 10.29 -10.30
C VAL A 370 -15.99 9.81 -9.77
N VAL A 371 -15.44 8.78 -10.40
CA VAL A 371 -14.14 8.20 -10.04
C VAL A 371 -13.18 8.30 -11.22
N GLU A 372 -12.04 8.94 -10.97
CA GLU A 372 -10.96 9.02 -11.95
C GLU A 372 -9.90 7.94 -11.68
N ARG A 373 -9.16 7.56 -12.70
CA ARG A 373 -7.92 6.79 -12.65
C ARG A 373 -6.83 7.69 -13.20
N ARG A 374 -5.80 7.91 -12.39
CA ARG A 374 -4.62 8.71 -12.76
C ARG A 374 -3.44 7.76 -12.89
N PRO A 375 -2.99 7.43 -14.12
CA PRO A 375 -1.83 6.58 -14.30
C PRO A 375 -0.63 7.15 -13.53
N GLY A 376 -0.02 6.33 -12.69
CA GLY A 376 1.13 6.69 -11.86
C GLY A 376 0.80 7.31 -10.49
N GLU A 377 -0.47 7.49 -10.15
CA GLU A 377 -0.87 7.87 -8.80
C GLU A 377 -0.67 6.71 -7.81
N LEU A 378 -0.22 7.02 -6.59
CA LEU A 378 -0.11 6.00 -5.54
C LEU A 378 -1.47 5.47 -5.09
N PRO A 379 -1.52 4.23 -4.58
CA PRO A 379 -2.67 3.68 -3.86
C PRO A 379 -3.28 4.62 -2.83
N GLU A 380 -2.47 5.24 -1.97
CA GLU A 380 -2.96 6.11 -0.90
C GLU A 380 -3.63 7.38 -1.42
N ALA A 381 -3.05 7.99 -2.45
CA ALA A 381 -3.64 9.16 -3.10
C ALA A 381 -4.92 8.77 -3.85
N THR A 382 -4.93 7.60 -4.49
CA THR A 382 -6.11 7.04 -5.15
C THR A 382 -7.24 6.78 -4.14
N LEU A 383 -6.93 6.19 -2.99
CA LEU A 383 -7.87 5.95 -1.88
C LEU A 383 -8.41 7.27 -1.31
N ARG A 384 -7.54 8.24 -1.01
CA ARG A 384 -7.94 9.55 -0.49
C ARG A 384 -8.82 10.32 -1.48
N ARG A 385 -8.47 10.29 -2.76
CA ARG A 385 -9.25 10.94 -3.83
C ARG A 385 -10.61 10.28 -3.99
N THR A 386 -10.67 8.95 -3.98
CA THR A 386 -11.94 8.21 -4.06
C THR A 386 -12.79 8.44 -2.82
N ASN A 387 -12.19 8.49 -1.63
CA ASN A 387 -12.86 8.87 -0.39
C ASN A 387 -13.46 10.28 -0.49
N GLY A 388 -12.69 11.26 -0.97
CA GLY A 388 -13.17 12.62 -1.22
C GLY A 388 -14.34 12.64 -2.21
N ALA A 389 -14.27 11.86 -3.28
CA ALA A 389 -15.34 11.77 -4.27
C ALA A 389 -16.63 11.18 -3.70
N LEU A 390 -16.52 10.11 -2.89
CA LEU A 390 -17.64 9.50 -2.16
C LEU A 390 -18.28 10.49 -1.19
N ARG A 391 -17.47 11.20 -0.39
CA ARG A 391 -17.94 12.21 0.57
C ARG A 391 -18.71 13.32 -0.12
N GLU A 392 -18.13 13.90 -1.17
CA GLU A 392 -18.78 14.95 -1.95
C GLU A 392 -20.07 14.45 -2.60
N ALA A 393 -20.14 13.18 -3.04
CA ALA A 393 -21.39 12.63 -3.58
C ALA A 393 -22.47 12.42 -2.50
N MET A 394 -22.06 12.06 -1.28
CA MET A 394 -22.96 11.92 -0.13
C MET A 394 -23.53 13.26 0.33
N ASP A 395 -22.78 14.36 0.24
CA ASP A 395 -23.27 15.70 0.59
C ASP A 395 -24.47 16.13 -0.27
N HIS A 396 -24.63 15.53 -1.45
CA HIS A 396 -25.75 15.76 -2.37
C HIS A 396 -26.74 14.57 -2.43
N SER A 397 -26.75 13.67 -1.44
CA SER A 397 -27.59 12.46 -1.48
C SER A 397 -29.10 12.72 -1.49
N ALA A 398 -29.52 13.92 -1.12
CA ALA A 398 -30.91 14.36 -1.18
C ALA A 398 -31.40 14.63 -2.61
N VAL A 399 -30.50 14.81 -3.58
CA VAL A 399 -30.86 15.04 -4.99
C VAL A 399 -31.24 13.71 -5.65
N PRO A 400 -32.46 13.58 -6.19
CA PRO A 400 -32.88 12.35 -6.87
C PRO A 400 -32.07 12.10 -8.15
N LEU A 401 -31.61 10.85 -8.35
CA LEU A 401 -30.89 10.45 -9.56
C LEU A 401 -31.62 10.80 -10.87
N PRO A 402 -32.96 10.65 -11.01
CA PRO A 402 -33.65 11.03 -12.24
C PRO A 402 -33.54 12.51 -12.60
N ASP A 403 -33.46 13.40 -11.60
CA ASP A 403 -33.29 14.83 -11.84
C ASP A 403 -31.88 15.14 -12.32
N ILE A 404 -30.88 14.41 -11.82
CA ILE A 404 -29.50 14.45 -12.33
C ILE A 404 -29.47 13.96 -13.78
N VAL A 405 -30.05 12.79 -14.07
CA VAL A 405 -30.12 12.21 -15.43
C VAL A 405 -30.80 13.17 -16.40
N ARG A 406 -31.93 13.77 -16.02
CA ARG A 406 -32.65 14.76 -16.83
C ARG A 406 -31.79 16.00 -17.08
N ALA A 407 -31.12 16.52 -16.06
CA ALA A 407 -30.27 17.71 -16.18
C ALA A 407 -29.00 17.47 -17.02
N VAL A 408 -28.50 16.23 -17.10
CA VAL A 408 -27.42 15.83 -18.02
C VAL A 408 -27.91 15.68 -19.48
N GLY A 409 -29.23 15.68 -19.71
CA GLY A 409 -29.83 15.52 -21.04
C GLY A 409 -30.20 14.09 -21.40
N GLY A 410 -30.20 13.16 -20.44
CA GLY A 410 -30.68 11.79 -20.63
C GLY A 410 -32.21 11.69 -20.54
N THR A 411 -32.81 10.72 -21.24
CA THR A 411 -34.24 10.39 -21.09
C THR A 411 -34.43 9.47 -19.88
N ALA A 412 -35.02 9.99 -18.80
CA ALA A 412 -35.42 9.20 -17.64
C ALA A 412 -36.32 8.04 -18.09
N GLY A 413 -35.91 6.81 -17.79
CA GLY A 413 -36.70 5.61 -18.06
C GLY A 413 -36.07 4.53 -18.92
N ARG A 414 -35.35 4.90 -19.97
CA ARG A 414 -34.50 3.94 -20.72
C ARG A 414 -33.02 4.11 -20.36
N GLY A 415 -32.70 4.92 -19.34
CA GLY A 415 -31.44 5.67 -19.30
C GLY A 415 -30.89 6.00 -17.91
N ASP A 416 -31.11 5.18 -16.89
CA ASP A 416 -30.22 5.19 -15.71
C ASP A 416 -28.78 4.89 -16.16
N GLY A 417 -28.66 4.00 -17.16
CA GLY A 417 -27.43 3.73 -17.92
C GLY A 417 -26.85 4.88 -18.76
N ALA A 418 -27.46 6.08 -18.76
CA ALA A 418 -26.89 7.28 -19.35
C ALA A 418 -25.84 7.95 -18.43
N VAL A 419 -25.99 7.77 -17.12
CA VAL A 419 -25.08 8.34 -16.10
C VAL A 419 -24.45 7.26 -15.25
N VAL A 420 -25.20 6.29 -14.73
CA VAL A 420 -24.68 5.19 -13.89
C VAL A 420 -24.80 3.88 -14.65
N ARG A 421 -23.66 3.27 -14.98
CA ARG A 421 -23.63 1.97 -15.71
C ARG A 421 -23.12 0.81 -14.87
N ALA A 422 -22.51 1.10 -13.73
CA ALA A 422 -22.17 0.09 -12.74
C ALA A 422 -22.43 0.62 -11.33
N ALA A 423 -22.85 -0.26 -10.42
CA ALA A 423 -23.09 0.09 -9.02
C ALA A 423 -22.30 -0.82 -8.07
N PHE A 424 -21.96 -0.26 -6.92
CA PHE A 424 -21.30 -0.97 -5.84
C PHE A 424 -22.01 -0.69 -4.51
N SER A 425 -22.40 -1.74 -3.80
CA SER A 425 -22.97 -1.65 -2.46
C SER A 425 -22.29 -2.62 -1.48
N MET A 426 -22.52 -2.41 -0.20
CA MET A 426 -22.00 -3.28 0.86
C MET A 426 -23.06 -3.49 1.92
N HIS A 427 -23.32 -4.76 2.26
CA HIS A 427 -24.36 -5.17 3.21
C HIS A 427 -23.76 -6.09 4.27
N GLN A 428 -24.26 -6.00 5.50
CA GLN A 428 -23.94 -6.97 6.53
C GLN A 428 -24.98 -8.09 6.52
N GLN A 429 -24.53 -9.31 6.31
CA GLN A 429 -25.27 -10.52 6.61
C GLN A 429 -25.26 -10.73 8.13
N ALA A 430 -26.25 -10.17 8.79
CA ALA A 430 -26.58 -10.59 10.14
C ALA A 430 -27.24 -11.97 10.06
N GLU A 431 -26.50 -13.03 10.38
CA GLU A 431 -27.12 -14.31 10.72
C GLU A 431 -27.88 -14.13 12.02
N ARG A 432 -29.16 -13.79 11.88
CA ARG A 432 -30.04 -13.47 12.98
C ARG A 432 -30.96 -14.65 13.21
N GLU A 433 -31.05 -15.09 14.46
CA GLU A 433 -32.13 -15.96 14.90
C GLU A 433 -33.35 -15.10 15.25
N VAL A 434 -34.49 -15.47 14.68
CA VAL A 434 -35.79 -14.87 15.00
C VAL A 434 -36.78 -15.95 15.36
N ARG A 435 -37.72 -15.61 16.23
CA ARG A 435 -38.85 -16.49 16.54
C ARG A 435 -40.03 -16.08 15.68
N LEU A 436 -40.53 -17.01 14.87
CA LEU A 436 -41.64 -16.80 13.95
C LEU A 436 -42.54 -18.04 13.89
N GLY A 437 -43.85 -17.87 14.03
CA GLY A 437 -44.84 -18.94 13.98
C GLY A 437 -44.64 -20.02 15.04
N GLY A 438 -44.10 -19.63 16.20
CA GLY A 438 -43.76 -20.54 17.30
C GLY A 438 -42.46 -21.34 17.14
N ALA A 439 -41.70 -21.14 16.05
CA ALA A 439 -40.41 -21.81 15.80
C ALA A 439 -39.27 -20.79 15.68
N THR A 440 -38.02 -21.22 15.88
CA THR A 440 -36.83 -20.40 15.67
C THR A 440 -36.32 -20.60 14.24
N ALA A 441 -36.02 -19.48 13.57
CA ALA A 441 -35.48 -19.47 12.21
C ALA A 441 -34.15 -18.72 12.18
N ARG A 442 -33.18 -19.24 11.42
CA ARG A 442 -31.96 -18.52 11.04
C ARG A 442 -32.19 -17.82 9.70
N ILE A 443 -31.92 -16.53 9.64
CA ILE A 443 -32.16 -15.74 8.43
C ILE A 443 -30.92 -15.74 7.54
N GLN A 444 -31.15 -15.95 6.25
CA GLN A 444 -30.17 -15.76 5.18
C GLN A 444 -30.67 -14.65 4.25
N LEU A 445 -29.85 -13.60 4.10
CA LEU A 445 -30.02 -12.48 3.18
C LEU A 445 -29.16 -12.67 1.93
N GLY A 446 -29.41 -11.89 0.87
CA GLY A 446 -28.55 -11.84 -0.32
C GLY A 446 -28.74 -13.01 -1.30
N VAL A 447 -29.98 -13.47 -1.46
CA VAL A 447 -30.35 -14.43 -2.51
C VAL A 447 -30.98 -13.63 -3.65
N PHE A 448 -30.27 -13.54 -4.76
CA PHE A 448 -30.64 -12.73 -5.92
C PHE A 448 -31.24 -13.61 -7.03
N ASN A 449 -32.15 -13.07 -7.83
CA ASN A 449 -32.95 -13.83 -8.80
C ASN A 449 -32.58 -13.61 -10.27
N GLY A 450 -31.55 -12.82 -10.55
CA GLY A 450 -30.98 -12.70 -11.90
C GLY A 450 -31.54 -11.53 -12.69
N ALA A 451 -31.73 -10.39 -12.03
CA ALA A 451 -32.09 -9.15 -12.69
C ALA A 451 -31.30 -7.95 -12.12
N ALA A 452 -30.16 -7.63 -12.72
CA ALA A 452 -29.27 -6.56 -12.36
C ALA A 452 -29.89 -5.22 -12.75
N THR A 453 -29.96 -4.29 -11.79
CA THR A 453 -30.46 -2.92 -11.99
C THR A 453 -29.60 -2.15 -12.99
N PHE A 454 -28.29 -2.41 -13.00
CA PHE A 454 -27.30 -1.80 -13.90
C PHE A 454 -26.59 -2.89 -14.71
N PRO A 455 -25.94 -2.56 -15.84
CA PRO A 455 -25.12 -3.50 -16.61
C PRO A 455 -24.17 -4.34 -15.75
N VAL A 456 -23.58 -3.74 -14.71
CA VAL A 456 -22.80 -4.44 -13.69
C VAL A 456 -23.23 -3.96 -12.30
N ASN A 457 -23.60 -4.87 -11.41
CA ASN A 457 -23.88 -4.59 -10.01
C ASN A 457 -22.98 -5.46 -9.13
N VAL A 458 -22.37 -4.85 -8.12
CA VAL A 458 -21.46 -5.53 -7.21
C VAL A 458 -21.90 -5.29 -5.78
N VAL A 459 -22.10 -6.39 -5.05
CA VAL A 459 -22.53 -6.36 -3.66
C VAL A 459 -21.48 -7.05 -2.80
N ALA A 460 -20.87 -6.30 -1.89
CA ALA A 460 -19.99 -6.85 -0.85
C ALA A 460 -20.81 -7.26 0.37
N VAL A 461 -20.90 -8.54 0.65
CA VAL A 461 -21.62 -9.10 1.79
C VAL A 461 -20.64 -9.42 2.91
N THR A 462 -20.85 -8.85 4.10
CA THR A 462 -20.02 -9.13 5.28
C THR A 462 -20.74 -10.04 6.26
N SER A 463 -20.08 -11.06 6.80
CA SER A 463 -20.64 -11.94 7.83
C SER A 463 -19.71 -12.01 9.03
N GLY A 464 -20.24 -12.24 10.24
CA GLY A 464 -19.45 -12.22 11.49
C GLY A 464 -19.24 -10.81 12.07
N THR A 465 -18.45 -10.72 13.15
CA THR A 465 -18.15 -9.48 13.88
C THR A 465 -16.66 -9.38 14.22
N GLY A 466 -16.09 -8.18 14.20
CA GLY A 466 -14.69 -7.96 14.57
C GLY A 466 -13.69 -8.70 13.66
N ASP A 467 -12.75 -9.42 14.26
CA ASP A 467 -11.70 -10.14 13.55
C ASP A 467 -12.19 -11.37 12.77
N ASP A 468 -13.36 -11.94 13.14
CA ASP A 468 -13.96 -13.09 12.46
C ASP A 468 -14.79 -12.71 11.23
N THR A 469 -14.82 -11.42 10.88
CA THR A 469 -15.63 -10.97 9.74
C THR A 469 -15.11 -11.57 8.43
N GLN A 470 -15.98 -12.18 7.65
CA GLN A 470 -15.72 -12.60 6.27
C GLN A 470 -16.34 -11.60 5.30
N VAL A 471 -15.81 -11.52 4.08
CA VAL A 471 -16.42 -10.76 2.98
C VAL A 471 -16.59 -11.67 1.78
N GLU A 472 -17.81 -11.75 1.28
CA GLU A 472 -18.14 -12.36 -0.01
C GLU A 472 -18.52 -11.26 -1.00
N LEU A 473 -18.00 -11.34 -2.22
CA LEU A 473 -18.33 -10.43 -3.30
C LEU A 473 -19.30 -11.14 -4.24
N LEU A 474 -20.43 -10.48 -4.51
CA LEU A 474 -21.46 -10.93 -5.42
C LEU A 474 -21.47 -10.00 -6.62
N MET A 475 -21.17 -10.52 -7.80
CA MET A 475 -21.26 -9.75 -9.05
C MET A 475 -22.45 -10.25 -9.87
N GLU A 476 -23.34 -9.33 -10.19
CA GLU A 476 -24.42 -9.50 -11.15
C GLU A 476 -24.05 -8.70 -12.39
N ALA A 477 -24.07 -9.34 -13.56
CA ALA A 477 -23.85 -8.66 -14.82
C ALA A 477 -24.89 -9.11 -15.84
N GLN A 478 -25.39 -8.15 -16.61
CA GLN A 478 -26.23 -8.40 -17.77
C GLN A 478 -25.41 -9.16 -18.82
N ASP A 479 -26.04 -10.07 -19.57
CA ASP A 479 -25.34 -10.85 -20.59
C ASP A 479 -24.63 -9.95 -21.60
N GLY A 480 -23.38 -10.29 -21.92
CA GLY A 480 -22.50 -9.52 -22.82
C GLY A 480 -22.01 -8.18 -22.28
N ALA A 481 -22.41 -7.73 -21.07
CA ALA A 481 -21.97 -6.44 -20.53
C ALA A 481 -20.47 -6.41 -20.19
N VAL A 482 -19.95 -7.50 -19.61
CA VAL A 482 -18.53 -7.69 -19.25
C VAL A 482 -18.16 -9.16 -19.28
N ASP A 483 -16.89 -9.47 -19.56
CA ASP A 483 -16.29 -10.74 -19.16
C ASP A 483 -16.00 -10.69 -17.65
N ARG A 484 -16.74 -11.51 -16.90
CA ARG A 484 -16.70 -11.50 -15.43
C ARG A 484 -15.40 -12.05 -14.88
N ASP A 485 -14.78 -13.04 -15.55
CA ASP A 485 -13.54 -13.64 -15.10
C ASP A 485 -12.38 -12.65 -15.28
N ASP A 486 -12.38 -11.91 -16.40
CA ASP A 486 -11.40 -10.84 -16.66
C ASP A 486 -11.57 -9.67 -15.69
N LEU A 487 -12.80 -9.18 -15.50
CA LEU A 487 -13.07 -8.08 -14.56
C LEU A 487 -12.71 -8.48 -13.13
N TRP A 488 -13.00 -9.73 -12.75
CA TRP A 488 -12.63 -10.28 -11.45
C TRP A 488 -11.11 -10.40 -11.28
N ALA A 489 -10.39 -10.87 -12.30
CA ALA A 489 -8.94 -10.94 -12.29
C ALA A 489 -8.30 -9.55 -12.12
N LEU A 490 -8.82 -8.54 -12.83
CA LEU A 490 -8.37 -7.15 -12.68
C LEU A 490 -8.65 -6.58 -11.29
N TRP A 491 -9.79 -6.93 -10.70
CA TRP A 491 -10.16 -6.44 -9.38
C TRP A 491 -9.33 -7.09 -8.27
N THR A 492 -9.17 -8.41 -8.29
CA THR A 492 -8.28 -9.13 -7.37
C THR A 492 -6.84 -8.63 -7.49
N HIS A 493 -6.34 -8.43 -8.70
CA HIS A 493 -5.04 -7.80 -8.94
C HIS A 493 -4.94 -6.40 -8.32
N THR A 494 -6.00 -5.59 -8.43
CA THR A 494 -6.04 -4.26 -7.82
C THR A 494 -6.07 -4.31 -6.29
N LEU A 495 -6.80 -5.25 -5.69
CA LEU A 495 -6.80 -5.47 -4.24
C LEU A 495 -5.40 -5.89 -3.74
N ASP A 496 -4.73 -6.78 -4.46
CA ASP A 496 -3.35 -7.17 -4.15
C ASP A 496 -2.38 -6.00 -4.32
N TRP A 497 -2.54 -5.18 -5.36
CA TRP A 497 -1.76 -3.95 -5.54
C TRP A 497 -1.92 -3.00 -4.34
N LEU A 498 -3.16 -2.68 -3.93
CA LEU A 498 -3.42 -1.84 -2.75
C LEU A 498 -2.76 -2.44 -1.50
N ARG A 499 -2.95 -3.75 -1.28
CA ARG A 499 -2.40 -4.49 -0.15
C ARG A 499 -0.89 -4.39 -0.07
N THR A 500 -0.20 -4.72 -1.16
CA THR A 500 1.26 -4.75 -1.20
C THR A 500 1.85 -3.37 -0.93
N TRP A 501 1.27 -2.31 -1.51
CA TRP A 501 1.72 -0.95 -1.28
C TRP A 501 1.53 -0.49 0.15
N VAL A 502 0.39 -0.82 0.75
CA VAL A 502 0.13 -0.50 2.15
C VAL A 502 1.19 -1.10 3.07
N GLN A 503 1.69 -2.30 2.77
CA GLN A 503 2.75 -2.94 3.54
C GLN A 503 4.12 -2.24 3.40
N LEU A 504 4.33 -1.48 2.32
CA LEU A 504 5.55 -0.69 2.08
C LEU A 504 5.51 0.72 2.70
N LEU A 505 4.35 1.15 3.20
CA LEU A 505 4.17 2.44 3.84
C LEU A 505 4.92 2.55 5.17
N PRO A 506 5.37 3.76 5.54
CA PRO A 506 5.98 3.98 6.83
C PRO A 506 4.98 3.58 7.92
N LYS A 507 5.45 2.80 8.90
CA LYS A 507 4.72 2.72 10.18
C LYS A 507 4.81 4.12 10.80
N MET A 508 3.73 4.57 11.47
CA MET A 508 3.63 5.93 12.06
C MET A 508 4.93 6.41 12.70
N ARG A 509 5.16 7.73 12.70
CA ARG A 509 6.34 8.42 13.29
C ARG A 509 6.93 7.61 14.44
N THR A 510 8.08 7.00 14.19
CA THR A 510 8.72 6.17 15.19
C THR A 510 9.08 7.06 16.38
N PRO A 511 8.72 6.67 17.62
CA PRO A 511 9.03 7.47 18.79
C PRO A 511 10.53 7.77 18.88
N ALA A 512 10.88 8.84 19.59
CA ALA A 512 12.28 9.16 19.84
C ALA A 512 12.95 7.97 20.55
N VAL A 513 14.16 7.61 20.09
CA VAL A 513 14.98 6.57 20.71
C VAL A 513 16.09 7.21 21.53
N PRO A 514 16.57 6.57 22.61
CA PRO A 514 17.79 7.02 23.29
C PRO A 514 18.97 7.13 22.32
N THR A 515 19.90 8.05 22.56
CA THR A 515 21.10 8.15 21.72
C THR A 515 22.13 7.08 22.09
N LEU A 516 23.00 6.72 21.15
CA LEU A 516 24.14 5.83 21.39
C LEU A 516 24.98 6.29 22.59
N VAL A 517 25.25 7.59 22.70
CA VAL A 517 26.01 8.18 23.81
C VAL A 517 25.32 7.95 25.14
N GLN A 518 24.00 8.15 25.21
CA GLN A 518 23.22 7.88 26.42
C GLN A 518 23.30 6.40 26.82
N ARG A 519 23.14 5.47 25.86
CA ARG A 519 23.20 4.02 26.13
C ARG A 519 24.56 3.58 26.66
N VAL A 520 25.64 4.07 26.06
CA VAL A 520 27.02 3.79 26.54
C VAL A 520 27.25 4.33 27.94
N ARG A 521 26.79 5.56 28.24
CA ARG A 521 26.91 6.16 29.58
C ARG A 521 26.11 5.41 30.63
N THR A 522 24.89 4.99 30.30
CA THR A 522 24.07 4.14 31.18
C THR A 522 24.82 2.85 31.49
N ARG A 523 25.36 2.16 30.47
CA ARG A 523 26.14 0.93 30.68
C ARG A 523 27.37 1.18 31.54
N ALA A 524 28.11 2.26 31.32
CA ALA A 524 29.28 2.62 32.10
C ALA A 524 28.96 2.93 33.58
N THR A 525 27.76 3.45 33.86
CA THR A 525 27.30 3.68 35.24
C THR A 525 26.87 2.38 35.92
N THR A 526 26.20 1.49 35.19
CA THR A 526 25.74 0.20 35.74
C THR A 526 26.88 -0.81 35.92
N ASP A 527 27.82 -0.86 34.98
CA ASP A 527 28.93 -1.81 34.95
C ASP A 527 30.15 -1.20 34.24
N PRO A 528 30.95 -0.36 34.92
CA PRO A 528 32.08 0.35 34.32
C PRO A 528 33.19 -0.58 33.82
N ASN A 529 33.29 -1.78 34.39
CA ASN A 529 34.33 -2.76 34.07
C ASN A 529 33.94 -3.69 32.92
N ALA A 530 32.70 -3.63 32.42
CA ALA A 530 32.28 -4.34 31.22
C ALA A 530 33.19 -3.98 30.04
N VAL A 531 33.71 -4.99 29.36
CA VAL A 531 34.52 -4.82 28.14
C VAL A 531 33.62 -4.42 26.98
N ALA A 532 33.90 -3.27 26.37
CA ALA A 532 33.17 -2.74 25.23
C ALA A 532 33.82 -3.16 23.90
N LEU A 533 35.13 -2.94 23.77
CA LEU A 533 35.91 -3.17 22.55
C LEU A 533 37.16 -4.00 22.87
N ASP A 534 37.46 -5.01 22.05
CA ASP A 534 38.61 -5.89 22.30
C ASP A 534 39.11 -6.60 21.02
N ASN A 535 40.43 -6.77 20.89
CA ASN A 535 41.05 -7.55 19.81
C ASN A 535 41.88 -8.77 20.30
N GLY A 536 41.70 -9.18 21.56
CA GLY A 536 42.45 -10.25 22.22
C GLY A 536 43.67 -9.80 23.02
N THR A 537 44.33 -8.72 22.60
CA THR A 537 45.53 -8.18 23.29
C THR A 537 45.29 -6.82 23.93
N HIS A 538 44.31 -6.07 23.44
CA HIS A 538 43.92 -4.74 23.92
C HIS A 538 42.42 -4.70 24.22
N GLN A 539 42.05 -4.03 25.30
CA GLN A 539 40.68 -3.93 25.81
C GLN A 539 40.33 -2.51 26.21
N VAL A 540 39.12 -2.08 25.82
CA VAL A 540 38.52 -0.82 26.26
C VAL A 540 37.19 -1.13 26.95
N THR A 541 37.04 -0.73 28.21
CA THR A 541 35.81 -0.91 28.99
C THR A 541 34.81 0.22 28.74
N TYR A 542 33.54 0.01 29.09
CA TYR A 542 32.51 1.06 29.02
C TYR A 542 32.85 2.27 29.91
N GLY A 543 33.43 2.03 31.10
CA GLY A 543 33.93 3.09 31.97
C GLY A 543 35.05 3.90 31.31
N ARG A 544 36.02 3.22 30.68
CA ARG A 544 37.10 3.90 29.94
C ARG A 544 36.59 4.67 28.74
N LEU A 545 35.64 4.11 27.99
CA LEU A 545 35.05 4.73 26.81
C LEU A 545 34.35 6.06 27.15
N THR A 546 33.58 6.07 28.24
CA THR A 546 32.94 7.31 28.75
C THR A 546 33.97 8.33 29.24
N ALA A 547 34.99 7.88 29.97
CA ALA A 547 36.06 8.75 30.45
C ALA A 547 36.84 9.41 29.30
N LEU A 548 37.13 8.64 28.23
CA LEU A 548 37.78 9.17 27.02
C LEU A 548 36.90 10.22 26.34
N GLY A 549 35.60 9.97 26.21
CA GLY A 549 34.66 10.95 25.62
C GLY A 549 34.69 12.32 26.29
N GLU A 550 34.91 12.38 27.61
CA GLU A 550 35.08 13.63 28.36
C GLU A 550 36.50 14.20 28.24
N SER A 551 37.54 13.36 28.37
CA SER A 551 38.93 13.83 28.42
C SER A 551 39.43 14.39 27.08
N VAL A 552 38.99 13.82 25.96
CA VAL A 552 39.39 14.25 24.62
C VAL A 552 38.35 15.12 23.93
N ARG A 553 37.33 15.62 24.65
CA ARG A 553 36.27 16.48 24.06
C ARG A 553 36.80 17.68 23.26
N HIS A 554 37.98 18.18 23.62
CA HIS A 554 38.65 19.32 23.00
C HIS A 554 39.18 19.04 21.58
N ILE A 555 39.17 17.78 21.12
CA ILE A 555 39.46 17.44 19.71
C ILE A 555 38.35 17.94 18.78
N VAL A 556 37.17 18.23 19.30
CA VAL A 556 36.08 18.88 18.57
C VAL A 556 36.03 20.34 19.02
N GLY A 557 36.50 21.25 18.18
CA GLY A 557 36.54 22.69 18.45
C GLY A 557 35.16 23.34 18.37
N ARG A 558 34.24 22.77 17.58
CA ARG A 558 32.84 23.20 17.51
C ARG A 558 31.89 22.02 17.25
N PRO A 559 30.63 22.06 17.74
CA PRO A 559 29.62 21.06 17.40
C PRO A 559 29.52 20.83 15.88
N GLY A 560 29.49 19.56 15.47
CA GLY A 560 29.44 19.15 14.07
C GLY A 560 30.74 19.29 13.28
N GLU A 561 31.87 19.64 13.92
CA GLU A 561 33.18 19.57 13.24
C GLU A 561 33.49 18.15 12.78
N VAL A 562 33.96 18.02 11.54
CA VAL A 562 34.43 16.75 10.99
C VAL A 562 35.86 16.48 11.46
N VAL A 563 36.05 15.33 12.13
CA VAL A 563 37.35 14.85 12.62
C VAL A 563 37.73 13.58 11.86
N GLY A 564 38.85 13.64 11.15
CA GLY A 564 39.41 12.52 10.40
C GLY A 564 40.11 11.53 11.31
N LEU A 565 39.82 10.25 11.17
CA LEU A 565 40.43 9.17 11.93
C LEU A 565 41.33 8.36 10.98
N LEU A 566 42.63 8.60 11.05
CA LEU A 566 43.61 7.94 10.20
C LEU A 566 44.06 6.62 10.82
N GLY A 567 43.61 5.50 10.28
CA GLY A 567 43.93 4.16 10.77
C GLY A 567 42.99 3.08 10.26
N SER A 568 43.18 1.86 10.74
CA SER A 568 42.33 0.71 10.43
C SER A 568 41.37 0.39 11.58
N ALA A 569 40.34 -0.42 11.30
CA ALA A 569 39.36 -0.86 12.32
C ALA A 569 40.04 -1.55 13.51
N SER A 570 39.91 -0.96 14.69
CA SER A 570 40.52 -1.44 15.93
C SER A 570 39.74 -0.93 17.16
N PRO A 571 40.00 -1.47 18.37
CA PRO A 571 39.42 -0.91 19.59
C PRO A 571 39.71 0.59 19.75
N ASP A 572 40.91 1.06 19.42
CA ASP A 572 41.29 2.47 19.52
C ASP A 572 40.58 3.34 18.47
N PHE A 573 40.42 2.84 17.25
CA PHE A 573 39.69 3.55 16.19
C PHE A 573 38.26 3.87 16.65
N PHE A 574 37.54 2.86 17.15
CA PHE A 574 36.15 3.05 17.58
C PHE A 574 36.02 3.74 18.93
N ALA A 575 37.03 3.66 19.80
CA ALA A 575 37.09 4.50 21.00
C ALA A 575 37.27 5.99 20.65
N CYS A 576 38.11 6.30 19.67
CA CYS A 576 38.28 7.65 19.15
C CYS A 576 37.00 8.16 18.46
N ALA A 577 36.39 7.34 17.61
CA ALA A 577 35.12 7.68 16.95
C ALA A 577 34.00 7.93 17.96
N TYR A 578 33.88 7.11 19.01
CA TYR A 578 32.94 7.37 20.11
C TYR A 578 33.24 8.71 20.79
N ALA A 579 34.50 9.03 21.06
CA ALA A 579 34.87 10.27 21.72
C ALA A 579 34.52 11.51 20.87
N VAL A 580 34.70 11.44 19.55
CA VAL A 580 34.23 12.46 18.60
C VAL A 580 32.71 12.59 18.66
N LEU A 581 31.97 11.46 18.65
CA LEU A 581 30.50 11.47 18.74
C LEU A 581 30.01 12.05 20.07
N HIS A 582 30.65 11.69 21.18
CA HIS A 582 30.39 12.16 22.53
C HIS A 582 30.61 13.68 22.65
N ALA A 583 31.63 14.20 21.99
CA ALA A 583 31.94 15.63 21.96
C ALA A 583 31.04 16.44 20.99
N GLY A 584 30.10 15.80 20.29
CA GLY A 584 29.22 16.46 19.34
C GLY A 584 29.79 16.62 17.92
N GLY A 585 30.96 16.05 17.62
CA GLY A 585 31.60 16.09 16.30
C GLY A 585 31.14 14.98 15.35
N THR A 586 31.64 14.99 14.12
CA THR A 586 31.35 14.01 13.07
C THR A 586 32.65 13.27 12.74
N TYR A 587 32.69 11.94 12.83
CA TYR A 587 33.93 11.22 12.48
C TYR A 587 34.00 10.91 10.97
N LEU A 588 35.20 10.97 10.40
CA LEU A 588 35.51 10.62 9.03
C LEU A 588 36.57 9.50 9.04
N PRO A 589 36.23 8.25 8.66
CA PRO A 589 37.23 7.21 8.50
C PRO A 589 38.21 7.50 7.36
N LEU A 590 39.51 7.50 7.66
CA LEU A 590 40.60 7.61 6.71
C LEU A 590 41.45 6.33 6.79
N GLU A 591 41.16 5.36 5.93
CA GLU A 591 41.83 4.05 5.99
C GLU A 591 43.29 4.16 5.54
N ALA A 592 44.23 3.82 6.43
CA ALA A 592 45.66 4.02 6.23
C ALA A 592 46.26 3.23 5.04
N GLY A 593 45.57 2.20 4.54
CA GLY A 593 45.97 1.46 3.34
C GLY A 593 45.67 2.18 2.01
N GLN A 594 45.00 3.34 2.03
CA GLN A 594 44.69 4.11 0.81
C GLN A 594 45.82 5.08 0.45
N PRO A 595 45.97 5.45 -0.84
CA PRO A 595 46.97 6.45 -1.26
C PRO A 595 46.79 7.80 -0.54
N ALA A 596 47.90 8.42 -0.13
CA ALA A 596 47.88 9.69 0.61
C ALA A 596 47.10 10.80 -0.11
N ALA A 597 47.25 10.91 -1.43
CA ALA A 597 46.51 11.89 -2.24
C ALA A 597 44.99 11.69 -2.18
N ARG A 598 44.53 10.44 -2.12
CA ARG A 598 43.11 10.08 -1.98
C ARG A 598 42.59 10.49 -0.59
N LEU A 599 43.33 10.16 0.45
CA LEU A 599 43.00 10.53 1.83
C LEU A 599 42.98 12.05 2.02
N ALA A 600 43.93 12.78 1.43
CA ALA A 600 43.97 14.24 1.44
C ALA A 600 42.71 14.84 0.79
N SER A 601 42.37 14.36 -0.42
CA SER A 601 41.17 14.80 -1.13
C SER A 601 39.88 14.52 -0.37
N MET A 602 39.76 13.37 0.29
CA MET A 602 38.59 13.05 1.11
C MET A 602 38.44 14.01 2.29
N ALA A 603 39.54 14.29 2.98
CA ALA A 603 39.56 15.24 4.09
C ALA A 603 39.25 16.68 3.63
N ASP A 604 39.70 17.10 2.43
CA ASP A 604 39.37 18.42 1.87
C ASP A 604 37.88 18.55 1.54
N GLN A 605 37.31 17.58 0.82
CA GLN A 605 35.88 17.57 0.47
C GLN A 605 34.98 17.58 1.71
N ALA A 606 35.40 16.87 2.77
CA ALA A 606 34.69 16.84 4.04
C ALA A 606 34.98 18.06 4.94
N ARG A 607 35.85 19.00 4.50
CA ARG A 607 36.31 20.17 5.28
C ARG A 607 36.83 19.78 6.66
N CYS A 608 37.59 18.68 6.69
CA CYS A 608 38.17 18.08 7.88
C CYS A 608 39.37 18.90 8.36
N GLY A 609 39.19 19.67 9.44
CA GLY A 609 40.24 20.52 10.02
C GLY A 609 41.11 19.83 11.08
N THR A 610 40.68 18.70 11.62
CA THR A 610 41.41 17.91 12.62
C THR A 610 41.58 16.47 12.12
N ILE A 611 42.79 15.93 12.16
CA ILE A 611 43.08 14.51 11.89
C ILE A 611 43.71 13.90 13.14
N VAL A 612 43.15 12.78 13.59
CA VAL A 612 43.69 11.97 14.67
C VAL A 612 44.37 10.75 14.06
N ARG A 613 45.66 10.59 14.32
CA ARG A 613 46.45 9.41 13.96
C ARG A 613 46.24 8.31 14.98
N LEU A 614 45.85 7.12 14.51
CA LEU A 614 45.64 5.95 15.35
C LEU A 614 46.92 5.10 15.44
N PRO A 615 47.05 4.23 16.48
CA PRO A 615 48.21 3.35 16.61
C PRO A 615 48.44 2.48 15.37
N GLY A 616 49.71 2.31 14.99
CA GLY A 616 50.13 1.49 13.84
C GLY A 616 50.16 2.23 12.49
N VAL A 617 49.81 3.51 12.45
CA VAL A 617 49.94 4.35 11.24
C VAL A 617 51.33 4.99 11.16
N PRO A 618 52.06 4.89 10.04
CA PRO A 618 53.36 5.53 9.86
C PRO A 618 53.28 7.07 9.91
N ASP A 619 54.28 7.71 10.55
CA ASP A 619 54.42 9.18 10.60
C ASP A 619 54.37 9.80 9.20
N THR A 620 55.05 9.17 8.23
CA THR A 620 55.15 9.65 6.84
C THR A 620 53.80 9.79 6.15
N LEU A 621 52.82 8.94 6.48
CA LEU A 621 51.48 9.05 5.91
C LEU A 621 50.69 10.20 6.53
N ALA A 622 50.86 10.42 7.84
CA ALA A 622 50.22 11.53 8.54
C ALA A 622 50.78 12.88 8.07
N ASP A 623 52.10 12.99 7.91
CA ASP A 623 52.79 14.17 7.40
C ASP A 623 52.36 14.51 5.97
N ALA A 624 52.14 13.48 5.12
CA ALA A 624 51.66 13.68 3.75
C ALA A 624 50.25 14.31 3.68
N LEU A 625 49.45 14.21 4.75
CA LEU A 625 48.13 14.82 4.85
C LEU A 625 48.15 16.25 5.41
N ASP A 626 49.30 16.70 5.92
CA ASP A 626 49.59 18.05 6.41
C ASP A 626 50.59 18.76 5.46
N SER A 627 50.37 18.59 4.15
CA SER A 627 51.20 19.23 3.12
C SER A 627 51.09 20.76 3.19
N PRO A 628 52.19 21.53 3.06
CA PRO A 628 52.16 23.00 3.08
C PRO A 628 51.35 23.64 1.95
N ASP A 629 51.06 22.89 0.88
CA ASP A 629 50.21 23.33 -0.24
C ASP A 629 48.70 23.07 0.02
N GLY A 630 48.34 22.37 1.10
CA GLY A 630 46.97 22.05 1.50
C GLY A 630 46.40 23.01 2.56
N PRO A 631 45.10 22.91 2.88
CA PRO A 631 44.52 23.67 3.98
C PRO A 631 45.15 23.24 5.32
N PRO A 632 45.38 24.17 6.26
CA PRO A 632 46.01 23.84 7.53
C PRO A 632 45.15 22.87 8.34
N ARG A 633 45.75 21.77 8.81
CA ARG A 633 45.07 20.75 9.61
C ARG A 633 45.75 20.58 10.97
N ARG A 634 44.97 20.32 12.00
CA ARG A 634 45.50 19.93 13.31
C ARG A 634 45.70 18.42 13.32
N LEU A 635 46.96 17.99 13.23
CA LEU A 635 47.33 16.59 13.43
C LEU A 635 47.49 16.29 14.92
N LEU A 636 46.81 15.26 15.41
CA LEU A 636 46.86 14.80 16.80
C LEU A 636 47.19 13.32 16.84
N ASP A 637 47.87 12.88 17.90
CA ASP A 637 48.14 11.46 18.12
C ASP A 637 47.16 10.86 19.15
N TRP A 638 46.51 9.75 18.80
CA TRP A 638 45.57 9.08 19.69
C TRP A 638 46.24 8.56 20.97
N ALA A 639 47.45 8.01 20.91
CA ALA A 639 48.17 7.49 22.06
C ALA A 639 48.46 8.60 23.11
N GLU A 640 48.73 9.82 22.66
CA GLU A 640 48.90 10.97 23.55
C GLU A 640 47.58 11.45 24.16
N LEU A 641 46.51 11.46 23.35
CA LEU A 641 45.17 11.87 23.76
C LEU A 641 44.54 10.85 24.73
N SER A 642 44.74 9.57 24.46
CA SER A 642 44.19 8.45 25.21
C SER A 642 45.05 8.01 26.39
N ALA A 643 46.16 8.71 26.67
CA ALA A 643 46.95 8.48 27.88
C ALA A 643 46.09 8.68 29.13
N GLU A 644 46.43 8.03 30.24
CA GLU A 644 45.74 8.22 31.52
C GLU A 644 45.98 9.65 32.05
N ARG A 645 45.07 10.55 31.70
CA ARG A 645 44.94 11.86 32.35
C ARG A 645 43.80 11.81 33.35
N PRO A 646 43.95 12.38 34.56
CA PRO A 646 42.83 12.54 35.47
C PRO A 646 41.73 13.33 34.75
N PRO A 647 40.45 12.97 34.91
CA PRO A 647 39.36 13.74 34.33
C PRO A 647 39.50 15.18 34.83
N GLY A 648 39.65 16.12 33.90
CA GLY A 648 39.56 17.54 34.24
C GLY A 648 38.21 17.83 34.91
N PRO A 649 38.08 18.94 35.67
CA PRO A 649 36.84 19.25 36.35
C PRO A 649 35.68 19.18 35.35
N ALA A 650 34.68 18.36 35.68
CA ALA A 650 33.49 18.18 34.85
C ALA A 650 32.88 19.57 34.61
N ARG A 651 33.11 20.14 33.43
CA ARG A 651 32.39 21.34 33.02
C ARG A 651 30.98 20.86 32.75
N THR A 652 30.09 21.10 33.71
CA THR A 652 28.64 21.08 33.54
C THR A 652 28.27 22.20 32.57
N SER A 653 28.67 22.07 31.31
CA SER A 653 28.11 22.88 30.24
C SER A 653 26.72 22.34 29.99
N ALA A 654 25.73 23.18 30.33
CA ALA A 654 24.33 23.04 29.94
C ALA A 654 24.23 22.52 28.50
N GLY A 655 23.32 21.57 28.30
CA GLY A 655 23.09 20.93 27.01
C GLY A 655 23.07 21.96 25.88
N HIS A 656 24.07 21.91 25.02
CA HIS A 656 23.97 22.61 23.75
C HIS A 656 22.98 21.82 22.91
N GLY A 657 21.74 22.29 22.90
CA GLY A 657 20.63 21.83 22.06
C GLY A 657 20.90 22.05 20.57
N LEU A 658 21.90 21.36 20.04
CA LEU A 658 22.24 21.25 18.62
C LEU A 658 22.48 19.78 18.21
N GLU A 659 22.21 18.81 19.10
CA GLU A 659 22.38 17.37 18.87
C GLU A 659 21.59 16.84 17.66
N GLY A 660 20.62 17.60 17.14
CA GLY A 660 19.78 17.20 16.01
C GLY A 660 20.29 17.52 14.60
N ALA A 661 21.29 18.39 14.40
CA ALA A 661 21.61 18.92 13.06
C ALA A 661 22.88 18.36 12.39
N ALA A 662 23.88 17.92 13.17
CA ALA A 662 25.16 17.47 12.62
C ALA A 662 25.18 15.96 12.31
N PRO A 663 25.77 15.53 11.17
CA PRO A 663 25.95 14.11 10.85
C PRO A 663 26.74 13.35 11.94
N ALA A 664 26.48 12.05 12.10
CA ALA A 664 27.31 11.17 12.94
C ALA A 664 28.66 10.91 12.26
N CYS A 665 28.64 10.64 10.96
CA CYS A 665 29.83 10.37 10.18
C CYS A 665 29.71 10.84 8.73
N VAL A 666 30.87 10.95 8.09
CA VAL A 666 30.99 11.10 6.64
C VAL A 666 31.60 9.82 6.08
N MET A 667 30.83 9.08 5.27
CA MET A 667 31.28 7.84 4.65
C MET A 667 31.51 8.04 3.16
N PHE A 668 32.75 7.89 2.70
CA PHE A 668 33.08 8.05 1.28
C PHE A 668 32.73 6.80 0.46
N THR A 669 32.12 7.03 -0.70
CA THR A 669 31.79 6.00 -1.68
C THR A 669 32.39 6.33 -3.04
N SER A 670 32.57 5.31 -3.89
CA SER A 670 32.93 5.46 -5.31
C SER A 670 31.80 6.17 -6.08
N GLY A 671 32.15 7.14 -6.92
CA GLY A 671 31.20 7.92 -7.71
C GLY A 671 31.26 7.60 -9.20
N SER A 672 30.11 7.62 -9.87
CA SER A 672 29.95 7.34 -11.31
C SER A 672 30.77 8.21 -12.26
N THR A 673 31.27 9.35 -11.82
CA THR A 673 32.12 10.28 -12.60
C THR A 673 33.62 10.07 -12.36
N GLY A 674 34.00 9.13 -11.49
CA GLY A 674 35.38 8.92 -11.04
C GLY A 674 35.78 9.73 -9.80
N ASP A 675 34.93 10.65 -9.32
CA ASP A 675 35.15 11.40 -8.09
C ASP A 675 34.44 10.73 -6.90
N HIS A 676 35.15 10.56 -5.78
CA HIS A 676 34.56 10.01 -4.55
C HIS A 676 33.53 10.97 -3.96
N LYS A 677 32.52 10.42 -3.28
CA LYS A 677 31.42 11.21 -2.68
C LYS A 677 31.31 10.88 -1.19
N GLY A 678 31.48 11.89 -0.33
CA GLY A 678 31.28 11.77 1.11
C GLY A 678 29.80 11.84 1.47
N VAL A 679 29.22 10.74 1.93
CA VAL A 679 27.82 10.67 2.37
C VAL A 679 27.71 11.11 3.82
N MET A 680 26.88 12.13 4.07
CA MET A 680 26.65 12.67 5.42
C MET A 680 25.51 11.92 6.11
N VAL A 681 25.84 11.04 7.05
CA VAL A 681 24.86 10.18 7.75
C VAL A 681 24.31 10.90 8.98
N PRO A 682 22.98 11.12 9.10
CA PRO A 682 22.39 11.78 10.28
C PRO A 682 22.61 10.98 11.56
N ARG A 683 22.85 11.68 12.68
CA ARG A 683 22.90 11.06 14.02
C ARG A 683 21.63 10.29 14.37
N PRO A 684 20.41 10.88 14.25
CA PRO A 684 19.19 10.16 14.58
C PRO A 684 18.99 8.89 13.74
N ALA A 685 19.43 8.89 12.47
CA ALA A 685 19.36 7.72 11.61
C ALA A 685 20.20 6.56 12.16
N LEU A 686 21.41 6.87 12.65
CA LEU A 686 22.30 5.86 13.24
C LEU A 686 21.76 5.31 14.56
N ASP A 687 21.23 6.18 15.43
CA ASP A 687 20.62 5.76 16.71
C ASP A 687 19.41 4.85 16.48
N ARG A 688 18.55 5.19 15.52
CA ARG A 688 17.39 4.36 15.11
C ARG A 688 17.82 3.03 14.51
N LEU A 689 18.87 3.01 13.71
CA LEU A 689 19.45 1.77 13.17
C LEU A 689 19.95 0.86 14.29
N ALA A 690 20.70 1.39 15.24
CA ALA A 690 21.20 0.64 16.38
C ALA A 690 20.05 0.11 17.25
N ASP A 691 19.04 0.93 17.54
CA ASP A 691 17.85 0.54 18.30
C ASP A 691 17.06 -0.58 17.62
N TRP A 692 16.85 -0.49 16.30
CA TRP A 692 16.25 -1.56 15.51
C TRP A 692 17.09 -2.84 15.56
N ALA A 693 18.40 -2.72 15.36
CA ALA A 693 19.33 -3.85 15.36
C ALA A 693 19.30 -4.60 16.71
N VAL A 694 19.26 -3.89 17.84
CA VAL A 694 19.15 -4.51 19.17
C VAL A 694 17.90 -5.38 19.29
N ARG A 695 16.75 -4.89 18.81
CA ARG A 695 15.48 -5.65 18.87
C ARG A 695 15.47 -6.81 17.89
N GLU A 696 15.81 -6.55 16.63
CA GLU A 696 15.71 -7.54 15.55
C GLU A 696 16.72 -8.68 15.75
N LEU A 697 17.97 -8.34 16.06
CA LEU A 697 19.06 -9.31 16.23
C LEU A 697 19.16 -9.84 17.65
N ARG A 698 18.28 -9.38 18.57
CA ARG A 698 18.22 -9.81 19.97
C ARG A 698 19.59 -9.66 20.64
N LEU A 699 20.19 -8.47 20.50
CA LEU A 699 21.48 -8.13 21.13
C LEU A 699 21.24 -7.70 22.57
N GLY A 700 22.16 -8.06 23.46
CA GLY A 700 22.14 -7.59 24.84
C GLY A 700 23.53 -7.53 25.48
N PRO A 701 23.62 -7.14 26.76
CA PRO A 701 24.91 -6.92 27.41
C PRO A 701 25.83 -8.15 27.50
N ALA A 702 25.26 -9.36 27.42
CA ALA A 702 26.02 -10.61 27.42
C ALA A 702 26.51 -11.03 26.03
N THR A 703 25.97 -10.43 24.96
CA THR A 703 26.28 -10.81 23.58
C THR A 703 27.72 -10.44 23.22
N VAL A 704 28.40 -11.33 22.52
CA VAL A 704 29.69 -11.04 21.87
C VAL A 704 29.46 -10.88 20.38
N VAL A 705 29.76 -9.69 19.86
CA VAL A 705 29.60 -9.31 18.45
C VAL A 705 30.95 -9.32 17.74
N GLY A 706 31.05 -10.02 16.61
CA GLY A 706 32.24 -10.02 15.76
C GLY A 706 32.29 -8.81 14.83
N GLN A 707 33.42 -8.11 14.78
CA GLN A 707 33.70 -7.00 13.86
C GLN A 707 34.60 -7.53 12.73
N LEU A 708 34.07 -7.56 11.50
CA LEU A 708 34.74 -8.15 10.33
C LEU A 708 35.05 -7.13 9.24
N THR A 709 34.30 -6.05 9.16
CA THR A 709 34.37 -5.10 8.05
C THR A 709 35.48 -4.05 8.21
N ASN A 710 35.76 -3.28 7.16
CA ASN A 710 36.73 -2.19 7.18
C ASN A 710 36.09 -0.94 7.82
N ALA A 711 36.86 -0.12 8.56
CA ALA A 711 36.39 1.10 9.21
C ALA A 711 35.81 2.16 8.26
N ALA A 712 36.28 2.20 7.01
CA ALA A 712 35.78 3.06 5.94
C ALA A 712 34.54 2.51 5.23
N PHE A 713 34.00 1.36 5.67
CA PHE A 713 32.75 0.80 5.17
C PHE A 713 31.64 1.00 6.21
N ASP A 714 30.48 1.45 5.76
CA ASP A 714 29.36 1.80 6.63
C ASP A 714 28.84 0.61 7.46
N ALA A 715 29.02 -0.62 6.99
CA ALA A 715 28.72 -1.81 7.78
C ALA A 715 29.53 -1.93 9.08
N SER A 716 30.74 -1.36 9.16
CA SER A 716 31.51 -1.37 10.42
C SER A 716 30.87 -0.49 11.49
N ALA A 717 30.26 0.61 11.05
CA ALA A 717 29.45 1.45 11.92
C ALA A 717 28.25 0.65 12.46
N PHE A 718 27.57 -0.14 11.62
CA PHE A 718 26.49 -1.00 12.08
C PHE A 718 26.96 -2.08 13.08
N GLU A 719 28.06 -2.78 12.79
CA GLU A 719 28.64 -3.81 13.68
C GLU A 719 28.91 -3.25 15.09
N VAL A 720 29.63 -2.13 15.16
CA VAL A 720 30.11 -1.58 16.43
C VAL A 720 29.02 -0.79 17.16
N TRP A 721 28.31 0.10 16.47
CA TRP A 721 27.36 0.97 17.14
C TRP A 721 26.13 0.22 17.63
N SER A 722 25.66 -0.80 16.91
CA SER A 722 24.56 -1.66 17.39
C SER A 722 24.97 -2.45 18.63
N ALA A 723 26.21 -2.96 18.67
CA ALA A 723 26.73 -3.67 19.83
C ALA A 723 26.89 -2.77 21.06
N LEU A 724 27.51 -1.59 20.89
CA LEU A 724 27.67 -0.64 21.98
C LEU A 724 26.34 -0.08 22.49
N TYR A 725 25.37 0.14 21.59
CA TYR A 725 24.01 0.52 21.95
C TYR A 725 23.30 -0.57 22.78
N ALA A 726 23.61 -1.86 22.53
CA ALA A 726 23.10 -2.98 23.31
C ALA A 726 23.78 -3.15 24.69
N GLY A 727 24.92 -2.50 24.92
CA GLY A 727 25.79 -2.76 26.07
C GLY A 727 26.66 -4.03 25.89
N ALA A 728 26.74 -4.56 24.67
CA ALA A 728 27.45 -5.80 24.31
C ALA A 728 28.97 -5.60 24.19
N ARG A 729 29.71 -6.70 24.03
CA ARG A 729 31.16 -6.69 23.74
C ARG A 729 31.41 -6.86 22.24
N VAL A 730 32.30 -6.05 21.68
CA VAL A 730 32.79 -6.19 20.30
C VAL A 730 34.16 -6.87 20.29
N ARG A 731 34.30 -7.92 19.45
CA ARG A 731 35.55 -8.64 19.20
C ARG A 731 36.02 -8.38 17.76
N PHE A 732 37.22 -7.81 17.61
CA PHE A 732 37.80 -7.49 16.31
C PHE A 732 38.53 -8.70 15.73
N ALA A 733 38.17 -9.11 14.51
CA ALA A 733 38.84 -10.20 13.83
C ALA A 733 40.21 -9.76 13.29
N PRO A 734 41.28 -10.58 13.46
CA PRO A 734 42.54 -10.38 12.77
C PRO A 734 42.34 -10.27 11.25
N ALA A 735 43.17 -9.48 10.55
CA ALA A 735 43.00 -9.26 9.13
C ALA A 735 43.17 -10.56 8.31
N GLU A 736 44.02 -11.47 8.81
CA GLU A 736 44.44 -12.71 8.14
C GLU A 736 43.38 -13.82 8.16
N VAL A 737 42.42 -13.75 9.09
CA VAL A 737 41.36 -14.77 9.20
C VAL A 737 40.13 -14.45 8.34
N ARG A 738 39.92 -13.18 8.00
CA ARG A 738 38.73 -12.70 7.25
C ARG A 738 38.55 -13.34 5.86
N PRO A 739 39.60 -13.51 5.03
CA PRO A 739 39.42 -14.03 3.67
C PRO A 739 39.25 -15.55 3.60
N ASP A 740 39.55 -16.29 4.68
CA ASP A 740 39.48 -17.75 4.71
C ASP A 740 38.26 -18.20 5.55
N PRO A 741 37.23 -18.82 4.95
CA PRO A 741 36.00 -19.16 5.65
C PRO A 741 36.21 -20.23 6.75
N GLN A 742 37.22 -21.09 6.66
CA GLN A 742 37.52 -22.08 7.71
C GLN A 742 38.19 -21.42 8.90
N ARG A 743 39.17 -20.54 8.66
CA ARG A 743 39.82 -19.76 9.72
C ARG A 743 38.85 -18.80 10.38
N LEU A 744 37.95 -18.17 9.61
CA LEU A 744 36.90 -17.32 10.13
C LEU A 744 35.95 -18.10 11.04
N ALA A 745 35.48 -19.28 10.61
CA ALA A 745 34.61 -20.13 11.43
C ALA A 745 35.29 -20.54 12.76
N ALA A 746 36.57 -20.93 12.70
CA ALA A 746 37.36 -21.29 13.88
C ALA A 746 37.51 -20.09 14.83
N TRP A 747 37.85 -18.92 14.30
CA TRP A 747 37.98 -17.69 15.09
C TRP A 747 36.65 -17.28 15.75
N LEU A 748 35.54 -17.34 15.02
CA LEU A 748 34.20 -17.03 15.56
C LEU A 748 33.87 -17.94 16.75
N ALA A 749 34.23 -19.22 16.68
CA ALA A 749 34.03 -20.17 17.77
C ALA A 749 34.96 -19.88 18.96
N GLU A 750 36.26 -19.69 18.72
CA GLU A 750 37.26 -19.40 19.76
C GLU A 750 36.97 -18.09 20.50
N ALA A 751 36.63 -17.04 19.75
CA ALA A 751 36.28 -15.73 20.30
C ALA A 751 34.91 -15.70 21.00
N GLY A 752 34.16 -16.81 20.98
CA GLY A 752 32.84 -16.93 21.60
C GLY A 752 31.80 -16.01 20.98
N VAL A 753 31.92 -15.69 19.68
CA VAL A 753 31.03 -14.78 18.98
C VAL A 753 29.64 -15.41 18.83
N GLU A 754 28.61 -14.66 19.23
CA GLU A 754 27.21 -15.07 19.13
C GLU A 754 26.54 -14.51 17.87
N TYR A 755 27.00 -13.35 17.40
CA TYR A 755 26.48 -12.63 16.25
C TYR A 755 27.59 -11.92 15.47
N ALA A 756 27.53 -11.94 14.14
CA ALA A 756 28.36 -11.14 13.27
C ALA A 756 27.59 -10.69 12.01
N PHE A 757 27.92 -9.50 11.51
CA PHE A 757 27.61 -9.17 10.12
C PHE A 757 28.71 -9.77 9.23
N VAL A 758 28.31 -10.49 8.19
CA VAL A 758 29.22 -11.12 7.23
C VAL A 758 28.84 -10.64 5.83
N PRO A 759 29.71 -9.92 5.10
CA PRO A 759 29.40 -9.49 3.74
C PRO A 759 28.99 -10.69 2.87
N THR A 760 28.02 -10.50 1.99
CA THR A 760 27.33 -11.60 1.28
C THR A 760 28.23 -12.62 0.60
N PRO A 761 29.30 -12.23 -0.14
CA PRO A 761 30.20 -13.21 -0.73
C PRO A 761 30.89 -14.11 0.32
N PHE A 762 31.25 -13.56 1.47
CA PHE A 762 31.84 -14.33 2.57
C PHE A 762 30.80 -15.15 3.33
N ALA A 763 29.57 -14.65 3.46
CA ALA A 763 28.49 -15.40 4.10
C ALA A 763 28.17 -16.67 3.30
N GLU A 764 28.10 -16.59 1.96
CA GLU A 764 27.87 -17.76 1.09
C GLU A 764 28.99 -18.81 1.15
N LEU A 765 30.22 -18.39 1.49
CA LEU A 765 31.33 -19.31 1.75
C LEU A 765 31.26 -19.88 3.16
N LEU A 766 30.97 -19.06 4.17
CA LEU A 766 30.90 -19.45 5.57
C LEU A 766 29.82 -20.50 5.81
N VAL A 767 28.65 -20.38 5.17
CA VAL A 767 27.55 -21.35 5.30
C VAL A 767 27.88 -22.73 4.75
N ARG A 768 28.96 -22.87 3.97
CA ARG A 768 29.44 -24.16 3.42
C ARG A 768 30.48 -24.82 4.32
N VAL A 769 30.97 -24.12 5.35
CA VAL A 769 31.93 -24.66 6.31
C VAL A 769 31.15 -25.27 7.48
N PRO A 770 31.47 -26.51 7.90
CA PRO A 770 30.88 -27.09 9.09
C PRO A 770 31.08 -26.20 10.31
N LYS A 771 30.00 -25.91 11.04
CA LYS A 771 30.07 -25.11 12.27
C LYS A 771 30.94 -25.84 13.30
N PRO A 772 32.03 -25.22 13.80
CA PRO A 772 32.89 -25.85 14.78
C PRO A 772 32.13 -26.26 16.05
N ALA A 773 32.51 -27.39 16.64
CA ALA A 773 31.96 -27.85 17.91
C ALA A 773 32.18 -26.80 19.01
N GLY A 774 31.15 -26.50 19.80
CA GLY A 774 31.21 -25.46 20.85
C GLY A 774 31.05 -24.02 20.35
N SER A 775 30.88 -23.79 19.04
CA SER A 775 30.59 -22.45 18.50
C SER A 775 29.29 -21.88 19.07
N ARG A 776 29.36 -20.66 19.60
CA ARG A 776 28.21 -19.90 20.13
C ARG A 776 27.46 -19.10 19.05
N LEU A 777 27.92 -19.13 17.81
CA LEU A 777 27.32 -18.37 16.72
C LEU A 777 25.90 -18.86 16.47
N THR A 778 24.89 -18.05 16.76
CA THR A 778 23.47 -18.43 16.57
C THR A 778 22.86 -17.76 15.37
N ARG A 779 23.37 -16.58 15.01
CA ARG A 779 22.78 -15.69 14.01
C ARG A 779 23.88 -14.97 13.24
N ILE A 780 23.68 -14.80 11.94
CA ILE A 780 24.43 -13.83 11.15
C ILE A 780 23.48 -12.89 10.43
N SER A 781 23.96 -11.69 10.16
CA SER A 781 23.35 -10.85 9.12
C SER A 781 24.29 -10.74 7.94
N THR A 782 23.73 -10.50 6.76
CA THR A 782 24.50 -10.35 5.54
C THR A 782 23.93 -9.25 4.66
N GLY A 783 24.77 -8.66 3.83
CA GLY A 783 24.39 -7.61 2.92
C GLY A 783 25.59 -7.10 2.14
N GLY A 784 25.35 -6.08 1.33
CA GLY A 784 26.36 -5.50 0.45
C GLY A 784 26.45 -6.19 -0.91
N ASP A 785 25.86 -7.37 -1.13
CA ASP A 785 25.70 -7.98 -2.46
C ASP A 785 24.39 -8.78 -2.55
N ARG A 786 24.10 -9.35 -3.71
CA ARG A 786 22.97 -10.27 -3.90
C ARG A 786 23.29 -11.60 -3.25
N LEU A 787 22.44 -12.04 -2.32
CA LEU A 787 22.45 -13.39 -1.78
C LEU A 787 21.75 -14.33 -2.78
N HIS A 788 22.47 -15.32 -3.29
CA HIS A 788 22.02 -16.22 -4.34
C HIS A 788 21.35 -17.47 -3.78
N ALA A 789 21.97 -18.09 -2.79
CA ALA A 789 21.50 -19.35 -2.25
C ALA A 789 21.92 -19.52 -0.78
N LEU A 790 21.11 -20.28 -0.05
CA LEU A 790 21.39 -20.71 1.31
C LEU A 790 21.12 -22.22 1.41
N PRO A 791 22.05 -23.03 1.93
CA PRO A 791 21.80 -24.45 2.17
C PRO A 791 20.65 -24.68 3.15
N ASP A 792 19.92 -25.78 2.98
CA ASP A 792 18.79 -26.16 3.84
C ASP A 792 19.21 -26.43 5.29
N ASP A 793 20.45 -26.86 5.49
CA ASP A 793 21.04 -27.27 6.77
C ASP A 793 21.94 -26.20 7.39
N VAL A 794 21.76 -24.92 7.04
CA VAL A 794 22.56 -23.83 7.63
C VAL A 794 22.42 -23.81 9.17
N PRO A 795 23.53 -23.80 9.93
CA PRO A 795 23.50 -24.06 11.38
C PRO A 795 23.26 -22.81 12.25
N PHE A 796 22.78 -21.73 11.64
CA PHE A 796 22.46 -20.44 12.27
C PHE A 796 21.40 -19.69 11.45
N GLU A 797 20.67 -18.77 12.08
CA GLU A 797 19.69 -17.93 11.39
C GLU A 797 20.38 -16.86 10.53
N VAL A 798 19.89 -16.61 9.32
CA VAL A 798 20.46 -15.61 8.38
C VAL A 798 19.48 -14.48 8.14
N LEU A 799 19.89 -13.26 8.50
CA LEU A 799 19.17 -12.03 8.16
C LEU A 799 19.78 -11.41 6.90
N ASN A 800 19.02 -11.35 5.80
CA ASN A 800 19.46 -10.65 4.60
C ASN A 800 19.08 -9.17 4.71
N MET A 801 20.07 -8.30 4.58
CA MET A 801 19.94 -6.86 4.72
C MET A 801 20.36 -6.17 3.44
N TYR A 802 19.65 -5.10 3.11
CA TYR A 802 19.95 -4.25 1.98
C TYR A 802 19.89 -2.80 2.39
N GLY A 803 20.83 -2.01 1.86
CA GLY A 803 20.82 -0.57 1.99
C GLY A 803 21.96 0.04 1.18
N ARG A 804 21.86 1.35 1.00
CA ARG A 804 22.92 2.20 0.46
C ARG A 804 23.53 2.99 1.61
N THR A 805 24.74 3.47 1.42
CA THR A 805 25.32 4.44 2.36
C THR A 805 24.45 5.69 2.47
N GLU A 806 23.84 6.11 1.36
CA GLU A 806 22.85 7.19 1.29
C GLU A 806 21.55 6.93 2.07
N THR A 807 21.33 5.71 2.55
CA THR A 807 20.17 5.30 3.35
C THR A 807 20.57 4.72 4.70
N THR A 808 21.75 5.11 5.22
CA THR A 808 22.28 4.71 6.53
C THR A 808 22.38 3.20 6.71
N VAL A 809 23.29 2.56 5.97
CA VAL A 809 23.64 1.13 6.03
C VAL A 809 22.52 0.18 5.59
N VAL A 810 21.37 0.19 6.25
CA VAL A 810 20.27 -0.77 6.06
C VAL A 810 18.95 -0.01 5.86
N ALA A 811 18.33 -0.20 4.70
CA ALA A 811 17.00 0.30 4.36
C ALA A 811 15.92 -0.78 4.45
N THR A 812 16.28 -2.04 4.14
CA THR A 812 15.37 -3.17 4.17
C THR A 812 16.05 -4.41 4.77
N ALA A 813 15.30 -5.25 5.45
CA ALA A 813 15.82 -6.49 6.03
C ALA A 813 14.75 -7.59 6.10
N GLY A 814 15.19 -8.85 6.00
CA GLY A 814 14.31 -10.01 6.13
C GLY A 814 15.06 -11.30 6.46
N TRP A 815 14.51 -12.06 7.40
CA TRP A 815 15.03 -13.39 7.76
C TRP A 815 14.82 -14.37 6.61
N ILE A 816 15.87 -15.08 6.24
CA ILE A 816 15.82 -16.07 5.16
C ILE A 816 15.40 -17.43 5.73
N LYS A 817 14.37 -18.01 5.12
CA LYS A 817 14.02 -19.42 5.34
C LYS A 817 14.83 -20.27 4.35
N PRO A 818 15.63 -21.24 4.80
CA PRO A 818 16.30 -22.21 3.93
C PRO A 818 15.28 -22.97 3.05
N GLY A 819 15.69 -23.46 1.87
CA GLY A 819 14.81 -24.16 0.93
C GLY A 819 13.84 -23.27 0.13
N GLY A 820 14.09 -21.95 0.08
CA GLY A 820 13.21 -20.94 -0.51
C GLY A 820 13.31 -20.72 -2.03
N THR A 821 12.50 -19.76 -2.51
CA THR A 821 12.34 -19.32 -3.91
C THR A 821 13.65 -19.00 -4.66
N ALA A 822 13.63 -19.04 -6.00
CA ALA A 822 14.78 -18.73 -6.88
C ALA A 822 15.42 -17.34 -6.67
N LEU A 823 14.72 -16.40 -6.01
CA LEU A 823 15.19 -15.07 -5.64
C LEU A 823 14.99 -14.86 -4.14
N LEU A 824 16.07 -14.85 -3.37
CA LEU A 824 16.00 -14.58 -1.93
C LEU A 824 15.64 -13.11 -1.67
N PRO A 825 14.65 -12.82 -0.79
CA PRO A 825 14.20 -11.46 -0.55
C PRO A 825 15.24 -10.65 0.22
N ILE A 826 15.33 -9.35 -0.09
CA ILE A 826 16.00 -8.34 0.75
C ILE A 826 15.05 -7.80 1.85
N GLY A 827 13.89 -8.44 1.99
CA GLY A 827 12.94 -8.26 3.08
C GLY A 827 12.03 -7.05 2.90
N ARG A 828 11.73 -6.38 4.01
CA ARG A 828 10.80 -5.25 4.08
C ARG A 828 11.50 -3.99 4.60
N PRO A 829 10.94 -2.78 4.38
CA PRO A 829 11.49 -1.54 4.91
C PRO A 829 11.63 -1.57 6.44
N LEU A 830 12.65 -0.90 6.96
CA LEU A 830 12.82 -0.73 8.41
C LEU A 830 11.70 0.15 9.01
N PRO A 831 11.41 0.04 10.32
CA PRO A 831 10.22 0.66 10.93
C PRO A 831 10.14 2.19 10.85
N TYR A 832 11.28 2.86 10.66
CA TYR A 832 11.43 4.31 10.57
C TYR A 832 11.71 4.80 9.13
N GLY A 833 11.62 3.90 8.15
CA GLY A 833 11.77 4.20 6.73
C GLY A 833 10.58 3.69 5.93
N TYR A 834 10.54 4.07 4.67
CA TYR A 834 9.61 3.54 3.68
C TYR A 834 10.30 3.41 2.34
N VAL A 835 9.65 2.70 1.42
CA VAL A 835 10.18 2.51 0.07
C VAL A 835 9.09 2.75 -0.97
N ARG A 836 9.52 3.16 -2.17
CA ARG A 836 8.67 3.14 -3.36
C ARG A 836 9.34 2.33 -4.45
N VAL A 837 8.57 1.50 -5.14
CA VAL A 837 9.02 0.74 -6.30
C VAL A 837 8.38 1.34 -7.54
N MET A 838 9.14 2.12 -8.30
CA MET A 838 8.63 2.93 -9.40
C MET A 838 8.96 2.29 -10.76
N THR A 839 7.95 1.96 -11.56
CA THR A 839 8.13 1.41 -12.90
C THR A 839 8.75 2.45 -13.85
N ALA A 840 9.15 2.01 -15.06
CA ALA A 840 9.69 2.90 -16.08
C ALA A 840 8.70 4.00 -16.53
N SER A 841 7.39 3.79 -16.36
CA SER A 841 6.36 4.80 -16.64
C SER A 841 6.17 5.82 -15.50
N GLY A 842 6.95 5.72 -14.42
CA GLY A 842 6.78 6.53 -13.22
C GLY A 842 5.61 6.08 -12.35
N ALA A 843 5.08 4.86 -12.57
CA ALA A 843 3.96 4.35 -11.80
C ALA A 843 4.40 3.44 -10.65
N PRO A 844 3.59 3.32 -9.58
CA PRO A 844 3.84 2.39 -8.49
C PRO A 844 3.71 0.94 -9.00
N ALA A 845 4.78 0.15 -8.91
CA ALA A 845 4.82 -1.24 -9.39
C ALA A 845 3.78 -2.14 -8.72
N ALA A 846 3.11 -2.98 -9.51
CA ALA A 846 2.25 -4.03 -9.00
C ALA A 846 3.06 -5.23 -8.47
N PRO A 847 2.46 -6.11 -7.65
CA PRO A 847 3.11 -7.34 -7.23
C PRO A 847 3.57 -8.14 -8.44
N GLY A 848 4.85 -8.52 -8.45
CA GLY A 848 5.48 -9.19 -9.58
C GLY A 848 6.16 -8.26 -10.60
N GLU A 849 5.81 -6.98 -10.63
CA GLU A 849 6.43 -6.01 -11.52
C GLU A 849 7.78 -5.51 -11.00
N ARG A 850 8.67 -5.17 -11.93
CA ARG A 850 9.98 -4.60 -11.64
C ARG A 850 9.93 -3.08 -11.69
N GLY A 851 10.57 -2.43 -10.72
CA GLY A 851 10.72 -0.98 -10.68
C GLY A 851 11.98 -0.53 -9.96
N GLU A 852 12.34 0.74 -10.13
CA GLU A 852 13.41 1.41 -9.40
C GLU A 852 13.02 1.57 -7.92
N LEU A 853 13.90 1.15 -7.02
CA LEU A 853 13.73 1.31 -5.59
C LEU A 853 14.11 2.72 -5.15
N TRP A 854 13.16 3.43 -4.55
CA TRP A 854 13.37 4.71 -3.87
C TRP A 854 13.20 4.48 -2.37
N VAL A 855 14.03 5.10 -1.55
CA VAL A 855 14.04 4.93 -0.09
C VAL A 855 13.80 6.29 0.57
N GLY A 856 12.81 6.35 1.46
CA GLY A 856 12.44 7.55 2.21
C GLY A 856 12.41 7.32 3.72
N GLY A 857 12.26 8.40 4.47
CA GLY A 857 12.13 8.40 5.93
C GLY A 857 13.43 8.73 6.66
N ASP A 858 13.46 8.46 7.98
CA ASP A 858 14.50 8.96 8.90
C ASP A 858 15.88 8.33 8.68
N GLY A 859 15.97 7.28 7.85
CA GLY A 859 17.23 6.64 7.46
C GLY A 859 17.96 7.33 6.30
N VAL A 860 17.32 8.28 5.60
CA VAL A 860 17.90 8.95 4.43
C VAL A 860 19.02 9.92 4.84
N ALA A 861 20.14 9.87 4.13
CA ALA A 861 21.29 10.72 4.38
C ALA A 861 20.99 12.21 4.10
N VAL A 862 21.76 13.11 4.71
CA VAL A 862 21.63 14.56 4.49
C VAL A 862 21.97 14.94 3.04
N GLY A 863 22.90 14.21 2.44
CA GLY A 863 23.39 14.46 1.09
C GLY A 863 24.86 14.10 0.94
N TYR A 864 25.52 14.71 -0.05
CA TYR A 864 26.93 14.52 -0.33
C TYR A 864 27.74 15.77 0.06
N THR A 865 28.94 15.59 0.61
CA THR A 865 29.86 16.67 0.95
C THR A 865 30.32 17.41 -0.31
N ASP A 866 30.17 18.73 -0.33
CA ASP A 866 30.62 19.63 -1.41
C ASP A 866 30.09 19.28 -2.82
N ALA A 867 28.93 18.60 -2.91
CA ALA A 867 28.40 18.07 -4.18
C ALA A 867 26.88 18.35 -4.36
N PRO A 868 26.44 19.62 -4.39
CA PRO A 868 25.02 19.99 -4.37
C PRO A 868 24.23 19.50 -5.59
N ARG A 869 24.85 19.48 -6.78
CA ARG A 869 24.19 18.98 -8.00
C ARG A 869 23.93 17.49 -7.93
N GLN A 870 24.90 16.72 -7.43
CA GLN A 870 24.77 15.28 -7.24
C GLN A 870 23.76 14.97 -6.13
N THR A 871 23.73 15.77 -5.06
CA THR A 871 22.72 15.65 -4.01
C THR A 871 21.32 15.88 -4.57
N ALA A 872 21.07 16.96 -5.30
CA ALA A 872 19.77 17.23 -5.89
C ALA A 872 19.32 16.16 -6.91
N ALA A 873 20.26 15.47 -7.58
CA ALA A 873 19.95 14.40 -8.51
C ALA A 873 19.62 13.06 -7.83
N ALA A 874 20.23 12.78 -6.67
CA ALA A 874 20.09 11.51 -5.94
C ALA A 874 19.04 11.57 -4.83
N PHE A 875 18.83 12.73 -4.23
CA PHE A 875 17.86 13.00 -3.16
C PHE A 875 16.81 13.95 -3.72
N VAL A 876 15.66 13.40 -4.11
CA VAL A 876 14.58 14.13 -4.77
C VAL A 876 13.40 14.25 -3.83
N ALA A 877 12.58 15.29 -4.00
CA ALA A 877 11.30 15.37 -3.31
C ALA A 877 10.42 14.19 -3.77
N ASP A 878 9.81 13.50 -2.82
CA ASP A 878 8.78 12.52 -3.10
C ASP A 878 7.52 13.24 -3.58
N PRO A 879 7.11 13.12 -4.86
CA PRO A 879 5.95 13.81 -5.38
C PRO A 879 4.63 13.32 -4.75
N HIS A 880 4.70 12.29 -3.90
CA HIS A 880 3.54 11.66 -3.30
C HIS A 880 3.39 11.91 -1.80
N THR A 881 4.31 12.65 -1.16
CA THR A 881 4.11 13.15 0.21
C THR A 881 3.73 14.62 0.16
N GLU A 882 2.84 15.06 1.05
CA GLU A 882 2.34 16.44 1.09
C GLU A 882 3.42 17.46 1.49
N ASP A 883 4.40 17.01 2.28
CA ASP A 883 5.54 17.79 2.76
C ASP A 883 6.73 17.79 1.78
N GLY A 884 6.65 17.03 0.68
CA GLY A 884 7.75 16.88 -0.27
C GLY A 884 9.01 16.26 0.35
N ALA A 885 8.84 15.38 1.34
CA ALA A 885 9.92 14.66 2.01
C ALA A 885 10.92 14.08 1.00
N LEU A 886 12.21 14.13 1.33
CA LEU A 886 13.25 13.65 0.44
C LEU A 886 13.28 12.11 0.41
N VAL A 887 13.39 11.57 -0.80
CA VAL A 887 13.67 10.16 -1.07
C VAL A 887 15.00 10.03 -1.80
N HIS A 888 15.77 9.02 -1.44
CA HIS A 888 16.97 8.62 -2.17
C HIS A 888 16.59 7.67 -3.32
N ARG A 889 16.93 8.05 -4.55
CA ARG A 889 16.82 7.18 -5.74
C ARG A 889 18.04 6.28 -5.82
N THR A 890 17.86 5.00 -5.48
CA THR A 890 18.99 4.05 -5.36
C THR A 890 19.61 3.68 -6.72
N GLY A 891 18.84 3.80 -7.80
CA GLY A 891 19.18 3.24 -9.12
C GLY A 891 19.08 1.72 -9.18
N ASP A 892 18.66 1.05 -8.11
CA ASP A 892 18.54 -0.40 -8.01
C ASP A 892 17.13 -0.83 -8.44
N ILE A 893 17.04 -1.91 -9.22
CA ILE A 893 15.78 -2.48 -9.70
C ILE A 893 15.37 -3.61 -8.76
N VAL A 894 14.14 -3.53 -8.27
CA VAL A 894 13.55 -4.54 -7.39
C VAL A 894 12.20 -4.99 -7.92
N GLN A 895 11.77 -6.15 -7.46
CA GLN A 895 10.42 -6.66 -7.64
C GLN A 895 9.79 -6.82 -6.25
N VAL A 896 8.55 -6.38 -6.09
CA VAL A 896 7.80 -6.60 -4.86
C VAL A 896 6.92 -7.84 -5.03
N ASP A 897 6.95 -8.75 -4.06
CA ASP A 897 6.02 -9.87 -4.04
C ASP A 897 4.67 -9.48 -3.45
N SER A 898 3.68 -10.36 -3.58
CA SER A 898 2.35 -10.10 -3.02
C SER A 898 2.46 -9.87 -1.50
N GLY A 899 3.36 -10.55 -0.79
CA GLY A 899 3.65 -10.35 0.63
C GLY A 899 4.45 -9.07 0.97
N GLY A 900 4.62 -8.11 0.05
CA GLY A 900 5.34 -6.86 0.31
C GLY A 900 6.83 -7.05 0.58
N ARG A 901 7.40 -8.23 0.31
CA ARG A 901 8.85 -8.48 0.36
C ARG A 901 9.47 -8.03 -0.95
N LEU A 902 10.63 -7.43 -0.85
CA LEU A 902 11.38 -6.94 -1.99
C LEU A 902 12.41 -7.99 -2.42
N HIS A 903 12.55 -8.15 -3.72
CA HIS A 903 13.53 -9.02 -4.37
C HIS A 903 14.43 -8.18 -5.25
N TYR A 904 15.73 -8.17 -4.94
CA TYR A 904 16.72 -7.43 -5.73
C TYR A 904 16.91 -8.08 -7.10
N CYS A 905 16.70 -7.32 -8.17
CA CYS A 905 16.77 -7.78 -9.56
C CYS A 905 18.02 -7.30 -10.30
N GLY A 906 18.78 -6.36 -9.73
CA GLY A 906 19.97 -5.77 -10.36
C GLY A 906 19.92 -4.25 -10.31
N ARG A 907 20.73 -3.61 -11.16
CA ARG A 907 20.84 -2.15 -11.23
C ARG A 907 20.34 -1.60 -12.56
N ARG A 908 19.80 -0.39 -12.53
CA ARG A 908 19.50 0.39 -13.74
C ARG A 908 20.79 0.89 -14.39
N ASP A 909 21.73 1.32 -13.57
CA ASP A 909 23.06 1.79 -13.94
C ASP A 909 24.10 0.66 -13.86
N ARG A 910 25.23 0.78 -14.57
CA ARG A 910 26.26 -0.28 -14.69
C ARG A 910 27.20 -0.38 -13.48
N GLN A 911 26.74 -0.02 -12.29
CA GLN A 911 27.50 -0.11 -11.03
C GLN A 911 27.59 -1.56 -10.53
N PHE A 912 28.65 -1.89 -9.79
CA PHE A 912 28.85 -3.24 -9.26
C PHE A 912 29.55 -3.28 -7.90
N LYS A 913 29.58 -4.45 -7.25
CA LYS A 913 30.06 -4.60 -5.87
C LYS A 913 31.04 -5.77 -5.67
N PRO A 914 32.25 -5.75 -6.26
CA PRO A 914 33.20 -6.85 -6.09
C PRO A 914 33.56 -7.01 -4.61
N ALA A 915 33.43 -8.23 -4.08
CA ALA A 915 33.62 -8.56 -2.65
C ALA A 915 32.79 -7.69 -1.67
N GLY A 916 31.62 -7.19 -2.10
CA GLY A 916 30.74 -6.34 -1.29
C GLY A 916 31.11 -4.85 -1.24
N VAL A 917 32.17 -4.41 -1.94
CA VAL A 917 32.61 -3.01 -1.99
C VAL A 917 32.03 -2.33 -3.23
N ARG A 918 31.35 -1.19 -3.10
CA ARG A 918 30.78 -0.46 -4.24
C ARG A 918 31.88 0.04 -5.18
N CYS A 919 31.76 -0.28 -6.46
CA CYS A 919 32.65 0.17 -7.53
C CYS A 919 31.86 0.63 -8.77
N GLU A 920 32.38 1.67 -9.39
CA GLU A 920 31.82 2.31 -10.57
C GLU A 920 32.71 1.97 -11.77
N VAL A 921 32.12 1.46 -12.84
CA VAL A 921 32.85 1.18 -14.09
C VAL A 921 33.56 2.43 -14.59
N GLY A 922 32.92 3.60 -14.46
CA GLY A 922 33.49 4.89 -14.81
C GLY A 922 34.71 5.30 -13.98
N GLU A 923 34.82 4.90 -12.71
CA GLU A 923 36.02 5.18 -11.88
C GLU A 923 37.22 4.39 -12.41
N VAL A 924 37.01 3.12 -12.75
CA VAL A 924 38.07 2.27 -13.32
C VAL A 924 38.52 2.81 -14.69
N GLU A 925 37.56 3.21 -15.53
CA GLU A 925 37.84 3.83 -16.83
C GLU A 925 38.59 5.16 -16.68
N ALA A 926 38.17 6.03 -15.77
CA ALA A 926 38.81 7.33 -15.52
C ALA A 926 40.23 7.19 -14.97
N THR A 927 40.45 6.29 -14.01
CA THR A 927 41.79 5.99 -13.47
C THR A 927 42.72 5.46 -14.56
N ALA A 928 42.19 4.63 -15.45
CA ALA A 928 42.95 4.11 -16.58
C ALA A 928 43.33 5.21 -17.58
N LEU A 929 42.40 6.09 -17.92
CA LEU A 929 42.61 7.21 -18.85
C LEU A 929 43.61 8.25 -18.34
N ARG A 930 43.89 8.31 -17.04
CA ARG A 930 44.92 9.21 -16.46
C ARG A 930 46.34 8.71 -16.66
N GLN A 931 46.53 7.44 -17.05
CA GLN A 931 47.86 6.86 -17.21
C GLN A 931 48.49 7.21 -18.56
N LEU A 932 49.79 7.48 -18.55
CA LEU A 932 50.54 7.85 -19.74
C LEU A 932 50.50 6.73 -20.79
N GLY A 933 50.04 7.05 -21.99
CA GLY A 933 49.95 6.10 -23.11
C GLY A 933 48.63 5.33 -23.24
N VAL A 934 47.66 5.53 -22.34
CA VAL A 934 46.29 5.00 -22.48
C VAL A 934 45.42 5.99 -23.27
N VAL A 935 44.86 5.55 -24.40
CA VAL A 935 44.07 6.38 -25.33
C VAL A 935 42.57 6.18 -25.12
N GLN A 936 42.14 4.93 -24.88
CA GLN A 936 40.77 4.60 -24.53
C GLN A 936 40.75 3.53 -23.44
N ALA A 937 39.76 3.58 -22.56
CA ALA A 937 39.54 2.57 -21.54
C ALA A 937 38.05 2.24 -21.45
N VAL A 938 37.71 0.95 -21.40
CA VAL A 938 36.35 0.48 -21.15
C VAL A 938 36.39 -0.62 -20.11
N ALA A 939 35.69 -0.42 -18.99
CA ALA A 939 35.51 -1.48 -18.01
C ALA A 939 34.17 -2.18 -18.21
N LEU A 940 34.14 -3.47 -17.92
CA LEU A 940 32.94 -4.28 -17.93
C LEU A 940 33.06 -5.41 -16.91
N ILE A 941 31.92 -6.04 -16.63
CA ILE A 941 31.85 -7.16 -15.71
C ILE A 941 31.19 -8.29 -16.46
N SER A 942 31.84 -9.44 -16.48
CA SER A 942 31.20 -10.67 -16.92
C SER A 942 30.63 -11.38 -15.70
N GLU A 943 29.40 -11.87 -15.79
CA GLU A 943 28.89 -12.82 -14.81
C GLU A 943 29.53 -14.20 -15.06
N SER A 944 30.13 -14.79 -14.03
CA SER A 944 30.61 -16.17 -14.06
C SER A 944 29.92 -17.02 -12.99
N ARG A 945 30.00 -18.35 -13.09
CA ARG A 945 29.49 -19.26 -12.04
C ARG A 945 30.13 -19.04 -10.66
N THR A 946 31.27 -18.36 -10.59
CA THR A 946 31.97 -18.03 -9.34
C THR A 946 31.75 -16.58 -8.90
N GLY A 947 30.81 -15.86 -9.51
CA GLY A 947 30.51 -14.45 -9.23
C GLY A 947 30.97 -13.49 -10.35
N PRO A 948 30.71 -12.18 -10.19
CA PRO A 948 31.09 -11.15 -11.15
C PRO A 948 32.61 -11.00 -11.27
N ARG A 949 33.14 -10.98 -12.51
CA ARG A 949 34.56 -10.73 -12.79
C ARG A 949 34.75 -9.38 -13.48
N PRO A 950 35.54 -8.46 -12.90
CA PRO A 950 35.80 -7.17 -13.53
C PRO A 950 36.90 -7.29 -14.58
N HIS A 951 36.64 -6.70 -15.74
CA HIS A 951 37.54 -6.63 -16.89
C HIS A 951 37.74 -5.16 -17.29
N LEU A 952 38.97 -4.81 -17.67
CA LEU A 952 39.31 -3.50 -18.20
C LEU A 952 39.98 -3.66 -19.56
N PHE A 953 39.42 -3.04 -20.59
CA PHE A 953 39.95 -3.06 -21.95
C PHE A 953 40.63 -1.72 -22.23
N LEU A 954 41.90 -1.77 -22.60
CA LEU A 954 42.74 -0.62 -22.90
C LEU A 954 43.08 -0.57 -24.39
N VAL A 955 42.96 0.61 -24.98
CA VAL A 955 43.60 0.97 -26.26
C VAL A 955 44.75 1.90 -25.92
N LEU A 956 45.94 1.57 -26.40
CA LEU A 956 47.17 2.30 -26.09
C LEU A 956 47.66 3.10 -27.29
N ALA A 957 48.50 4.10 -27.03
CA ALA A 957 49.22 4.81 -28.09
C ALA A 957 50.22 3.87 -28.77
N THR A 958 50.53 4.12 -30.05
CA THR A 958 51.30 3.22 -30.92
C THR A 958 52.65 2.76 -30.37
N ASP A 959 53.27 3.56 -29.51
CA ASP A 959 54.59 3.31 -28.90
C ASP A 959 54.53 2.98 -27.39
N ALA A 960 53.33 2.81 -26.83
CA ALA A 960 53.15 2.56 -25.40
C ALA A 960 53.25 1.05 -25.06
N ASP A 961 54.01 0.73 -24.02
CA ASP A 961 54.18 -0.64 -23.51
C ASP A 961 52.92 -1.08 -22.71
N PRO A 962 52.20 -2.13 -23.16
CA PRO A 962 51.01 -2.64 -22.49
C PRO A 962 51.23 -3.09 -21.06
N ASP A 963 52.37 -3.71 -20.77
CA ASP A 963 52.67 -4.22 -19.43
C ASP A 963 52.98 -3.07 -18.47
N ARG A 964 53.64 -2.02 -18.95
CA ARG A 964 53.89 -0.80 -18.18
C ARG A 964 52.59 -0.04 -17.89
N ALA A 965 51.72 0.11 -18.90
CA ALA A 965 50.42 0.75 -18.72
C ALA A 965 49.54 -0.03 -17.73
N ALA A 966 49.43 -1.36 -17.88
CA ALA A 966 48.66 -2.21 -16.97
C ALA A 966 49.17 -2.14 -15.52
N ARG A 967 50.50 -2.11 -15.29
CA ARG A 967 51.08 -1.93 -13.96
C ARG A 967 50.74 -0.57 -13.35
N ALA A 968 50.84 0.51 -14.14
CA ALA A 968 50.54 1.87 -13.68
C ALA A 968 49.05 2.02 -13.31
N VAL A 969 48.15 1.49 -14.16
CA VAL A 969 46.71 1.47 -13.85
C VAL A 969 46.42 0.71 -12.56
N ARG A 970 47.06 -0.46 -12.35
CA ARG A 970 46.86 -1.24 -11.12
C ARG A 970 47.38 -0.55 -9.86
N ALA A 971 48.44 0.24 -9.97
CA ALA A 971 49.01 0.96 -8.82
C ALA A 971 48.06 2.05 -8.29
N ASP A 972 47.29 2.68 -9.18
CA ASP A 972 46.37 3.78 -8.84
C ASP A 972 44.94 3.30 -8.54
N LEU A 973 44.63 2.03 -8.78
CA LEU A 973 43.33 1.44 -8.42
C LEU A 973 43.31 1.00 -6.94
N PRO A 974 42.13 1.01 -6.30
CA PRO A 974 41.95 0.42 -4.97
C PRO A 974 42.44 -1.04 -4.91
N ALA A 975 43.10 -1.43 -3.82
CA ALA A 975 43.67 -2.78 -3.65
C ALA A 975 42.64 -3.91 -3.83
N GLN A 976 41.36 -3.63 -3.55
CA GLN A 976 40.25 -4.57 -3.73
C GLN A 976 39.97 -4.92 -5.20
N LEU A 977 40.42 -4.09 -6.16
CA LEU A 977 40.37 -4.37 -7.60
C LEU A 977 41.63 -5.07 -8.12
N GLY A 978 42.52 -5.55 -7.24
CA GLY A 978 43.78 -6.20 -7.63
C GLY A 978 43.63 -7.44 -8.53
N HIS A 979 42.44 -8.05 -8.56
CA HIS A 979 42.08 -9.19 -9.42
C HIS A 979 41.42 -8.78 -10.76
N LEU A 980 41.40 -7.50 -11.10
CA LEU A 980 40.97 -6.98 -12.39
C LEU A 980 41.80 -7.58 -13.53
N THR A 981 41.11 -8.18 -14.51
CA THR A 981 41.75 -8.65 -15.74
C THR A 981 41.87 -7.48 -16.71
N ILE A 982 43.09 -7.11 -17.09
CA ILE A 982 43.36 -6.04 -18.05
C ILE A 982 43.62 -6.67 -19.41
N HIS A 983 42.85 -6.26 -20.41
CA HIS A 983 42.95 -6.68 -21.80
C HIS A 983 43.49 -5.52 -22.64
N HIS A 984 44.40 -5.82 -23.56
CA HIS A 984 44.88 -4.86 -24.55
C HIS A 984 44.17 -5.09 -25.88
N LEU A 985 43.66 -4.02 -26.50
CA LEU A 985 43.03 -4.04 -27.82
C LEU A 985 43.65 -2.96 -28.71
N ASP A 986 43.83 -3.27 -29.99
CA ASP A 986 44.28 -2.26 -30.98
C ASP A 986 43.19 -1.21 -31.25
N VAL A 987 41.91 -1.59 -31.11
CA VAL A 987 40.75 -0.70 -31.23
C VAL A 987 39.57 -1.23 -30.43
N LEU A 988 38.75 -0.35 -29.87
CA LEU A 988 37.49 -0.74 -29.25
C LEU A 988 36.47 -1.17 -30.32
N PRO A 989 35.83 -2.34 -30.19
CA PRO A 989 34.76 -2.73 -31.11
C PRO A 989 33.57 -1.78 -30.92
N CYS A 990 32.96 -1.36 -32.01
CA CYS A 990 31.81 -0.45 -32.03
C CYS A 990 30.63 -1.07 -32.77
N THR A 991 29.43 -0.79 -32.26
CA THR A 991 28.15 -1.08 -32.92
C THR A 991 28.01 -0.27 -34.22
N ALA A 992 27.07 -0.65 -35.08
CA ALA A 992 26.75 0.08 -36.31
C ALA A 992 26.42 1.57 -36.10
N GLY A 993 26.03 1.97 -34.88
CA GLY A 993 25.79 3.36 -34.49
C GLY A 993 27.00 4.09 -33.89
N GLY A 994 28.22 3.55 -34.01
CA GLY A 994 29.46 4.19 -33.56
C GLY A 994 29.70 4.19 -32.04
N LYS A 995 28.86 3.51 -31.26
CA LYS A 995 29.05 3.31 -29.81
C LYS A 995 29.80 2.01 -29.55
N VAL A 996 30.67 1.98 -28.53
CA VAL A 996 31.39 0.76 -28.11
C VAL A 996 30.43 -0.42 -27.92
N ASP A 997 30.71 -1.53 -28.60
CA ASP A 997 29.99 -2.79 -28.53
C ASP A 997 30.47 -3.61 -27.32
N ARG A 998 29.83 -3.36 -26.19
CA ARG A 998 30.15 -4.03 -24.93
C ARG A 998 29.71 -5.49 -24.86
N ARG A 999 28.80 -5.91 -25.74
CA ARG A 999 28.40 -7.32 -25.83
C ARG A 999 29.55 -8.13 -26.41
N LEU A 1000 30.15 -7.63 -27.49
CA LEU A 1000 31.35 -8.23 -28.06
C LEU A 1000 32.54 -8.24 -27.09
N LEU A 1001 32.71 -7.17 -26.30
CA LEU A 1001 33.74 -7.14 -25.26
C LEU A 1001 33.47 -8.16 -24.14
N ALA A 1002 32.22 -8.39 -23.77
CA ALA A 1002 31.84 -9.42 -22.79
C ALA A 1002 32.15 -10.83 -23.32
N ASP A 1003 31.83 -11.10 -24.59
CA ASP A 1003 32.19 -12.35 -25.26
C ASP A 1003 33.73 -12.53 -25.30
N LEU A 1004 34.48 -11.47 -25.63
CA LEU A 1004 35.96 -11.49 -25.60
C LEU A 1004 36.53 -11.80 -24.21
N ALA A 1005 35.88 -11.31 -23.15
CA ALA A 1005 36.27 -11.59 -21.77
C ALA A 1005 36.09 -13.07 -21.39
N GLU A 1006 35.12 -13.76 -22.00
CA GLU A 1006 34.78 -15.15 -21.68
C GLU A 1006 35.69 -16.17 -22.41
N TYR A 1007 36.22 -15.82 -23.60
CA TYR A 1007 36.91 -16.77 -24.49
C TYR A 1007 38.45 -16.65 -24.61
N GLY A 1008 39.08 -15.60 -24.06
CA GLY A 1008 40.53 -15.60 -23.80
C GLY A 1008 41.52 -15.83 -24.98
N ARG A 1009 41.15 -15.61 -26.26
CA ARG A 1009 42.07 -15.42 -27.43
C ARG A 1009 41.33 -14.93 -28.70
N PRO A 1010 42.04 -14.33 -29.69
CA PRO A 1010 41.47 -13.41 -30.67
C PRO A 1010 40.78 -14.12 -31.84
N HIS A 1011 39.55 -13.72 -32.16
CA HIS A 1011 38.90 -14.11 -33.41
C HIS A 1011 38.99 -12.99 -34.45
N THR A 1012 39.67 -13.35 -35.54
CA THR A 1012 39.70 -12.70 -36.85
C THR A 1012 38.28 -12.46 -37.37
N THR A 1013 38.08 -11.25 -37.87
CA THR A 1013 36.84 -10.74 -38.46
C THR A 1013 36.42 -11.51 -39.72
N GLY A 1014 35.14 -11.89 -39.77
CA GLY A 1014 34.41 -12.17 -41.01
C GLY A 1014 33.07 -11.42 -40.96
N PRO A 1015 32.60 -10.81 -42.06
CA PRO A 1015 31.42 -9.94 -42.03
C PRO A 1015 30.13 -10.78 -41.91
N PRO A 1016 29.17 -10.40 -41.05
CA PRO A 1016 27.87 -11.06 -41.00
C PRO A 1016 27.03 -10.68 -42.22
N ARG A 1017 26.51 -11.72 -42.89
CA ARG A 1017 25.51 -11.65 -43.97
C ARG A 1017 24.25 -10.91 -43.50
N ALA A 1018 23.82 -9.95 -44.31
CA ALA A 1018 22.53 -9.27 -44.19
C ALA A 1018 21.36 -10.25 -44.39
N MET A 1019 20.41 -10.24 -43.46
CA MET A 1019 19.14 -10.95 -43.58
C MET A 1019 18.07 -10.00 -44.12
N ALA A 1020 17.54 -10.31 -45.30
CA ALA A 1020 16.54 -9.53 -46.01
C ALA A 1020 15.16 -9.57 -45.30
N PRO A 1021 14.35 -8.49 -45.39
CA PRO A 1021 12.98 -8.47 -44.88
C PRO A 1021 12.05 -9.26 -45.82
N ARG A 1022 11.14 -10.05 -45.24
CA ARG A 1022 10.05 -10.74 -45.98
C ARG A 1022 8.78 -9.88 -46.00
N PRO A 1023 8.00 -9.93 -47.09
CA PRO A 1023 6.87 -9.04 -47.33
C PRO A 1023 5.62 -9.48 -46.56
N VAL A 1024 4.85 -8.49 -46.08
CA VAL A 1024 3.47 -8.68 -45.62
C VAL A 1024 2.57 -8.36 -46.80
N ASN A 1025 1.98 -9.39 -47.39
CA ASN A 1025 0.90 -9.25 -48.37
C ASN A 1025 -0.40 -9.00 -47.62
N GLY A 1026 -1.13 -7.99 -48.08
CA GLY A 1026 -2.34 -7.49 -47.47
C GLY A 1026 -3.59 -8.29 -47.81
N THR A 1027 -4.61 -8.05 -47.00
CA THR A 1027 -6.04 -7.89 -47.33
C THR A 1027 -6.64 -7.22 -46.08
N GLY A 1028 -7.45 -6.16 -46.09
CA GLY A 1028 -7.89 -5.21 -47.08
C GLY A 1028 -8.79 -4.24 -46.30
N SER A 1029 -8.32 -3.02 -46.03
CA SER A 1029 -9.15 -1.96 -45.43
C SER A 1029 -9.52 -0.97 -46.52
N THR A 1030 -10.79 -0.96 -46.89
CA THR A 1030 -11.34 0.03 -47.83
C THR A 1030 -11.46 1.35 -47.08
N ASN A 1031 -10.48 2.21 -47.29
CA ASN A 1031 -10.37 3.51 -46.66
C ASN A 1031 -11.39 4.49 -47.28
N LEU A 1032 -12.51 4.71 -46.59
CA LEU A 1032 -13.61 5.62 -46.99
C LEU A 1032 -13.19 7.11 -47.07
N ASN A 1033 -11.95 7.44 -46.70
CA ASN A 1033 -11.44 8.82 -46.73
C ASN A 1033 -10.97 9.30 -48.11
N LEU A 1034 -11.04 8.47 -49.16
CA LEU A 1034 -10.65 8.86 -50.53
C LEU A 1034 -11.76 9.53 -51.37
N TRP A 1035 -12.99 9.62 -50.87
CA TRP A 1035 -14.12 10.18 -51.63
C TRP A 1035 -14.56 11.58 -51.18
N LEU A 1036 -14.14 12.04 -49.99
CA LEU A 1036 -14.54 13.33 -49.42
C LEU A 1036 -14.26 14.57 -50.30
N PRO A 1037 -13.18 14.65 -51.10
CA PRO A 1037 -12.96 15.79 -51.98
C PRO A 1037 -13.88 15.83 -53.21
N MET A 1038 -14.51 14.71 -53.60
CA MET A 1038 -15.38 14.64 -54.79
C MET A 1038 -16.87 14.78 -54.47
N ILE A 1039 -17.28 14.64 -53.21
CA ILE A 1039 -18.70 14.70 -52.79
C ILE A 1039 -19.08 16.09 -52.25
N ALA A 1040 -18.08 16.92 -51.92
CA ALA A 1040 -18.28 18.27 -51.36
C ALA A 1040 -19.08 19.26 -52.24
N PRO A 1041 -19.01 19.23 -53.60
CA PRO A 1041 -19.77 20.16 -54.44
C PRO A 1041 -21.19 19.69 -54.80
N LEU A 1042 -21.63 18.50 -54.37
CA LEU A 1042 -22.97 17.96 -54.69
C LEU A 1042 -24.06 18.56 -53.80
N SER A 1043 -25.27 18.73 -54.34
CA SER A 1043 -26.45 19.14 -53.56
C SER A 1043 -26.86 18.07 -52.52
N ARG A 1044 -27.74 18.44 -51.57
CA ARG A 1044 -28.23 17.50 -50.54
C ARG A 1044 -28.97 16.31 -51.16
N ASP A 1045 -29.72 16.54 -52.23
CA ASP A 1045 -30.54 15.51 -52.88
C ASP A 1045 -29.69 14.55 -53.74
N GLU A 1046 -28.63 15.02 -54.38
CA GLU A 1046 -27.65 14.17 -55.09
C GLU A 1046 -26.86 13.29 -54.12
N ARG A 1047 -26.53 13.80 -52.92
CA ARG A 1047 -25.89 13.01 -51.85
C ARG A 1047 -26.81 11.92 -51.31
N LEU A 1048 -28.11 12.23 -51.14
CA LEU A 1048 -29.12 11.26 -50.72
C LEU A 1048 -29.37 10.18 -51.79
N SER A 1049 -29.37 10.55 -53.08
CA SER A 1049 -29.53 9.60 -54.19
C SER A 1049 -28.35 8.62 -54.31
N LEU A 1050 -27.12 9.11 -54.14
CA LEU A 1050 -25.91 8.29 -54.16
C LEU A 1050 -25.85 7.31 -52.98
N VAL A 1051 -26.26 7.77 -51.79
CA VAL A 1051 -26.37 6.93 -50.58
C VAL A 1051 -27.47 5.88 -50.74
N HIS A 1052 -28.60 6.21 -51.36
CA HIS A 1052 -29.67 5.24 -51.65
C HIS A 1052 -29.24 4.17 -52.67
N GLN A 1053 -28.44 4.52 -53.69
CA GLN A 1053 -27.89 3.54 -54.64
C GLN A 1053 -26.84 2.61 -54.00
N LEU A 1054 -26.01 3.13 -53.09
CA LEU A 1054 -25.01 2.34 -52.34
C LEU A 1054 -25.64 1.40 -51.30
N ILE A 1055 -26.74 1.83 -50.66
CA ILE A 1055 -27.50 1.00 -49.71
C ILE A 1055 -28.33 -0.07 -50.44
N GLY A 1056 -28.82 0.22 -51.65
CA GLY A 1056 -29.55 -0.74 -52.48
C GLY A 1056 -28.72 -1.91 -53.00
N SER A 1057 -27.41 -1.73 -53.23
CA SER A 1057 -26.54 -2.80 -53.77
C SER A 1057 -25.92 -3.71 -52.70
N VAL A 1058 -26.05 -3.38 -51.41
CA VAL A 1058 -25.49 -4.18 -50.28
C VAL A 1058 -26.54 -5.10 -49.65
N LEU A 1059 -27.83 -4.88 -49.95
CA LEU A 1059 -28.94 -5.66 -49.39
C LEU A 1059 -29.47 -6.77 -50.32
N SER A 1060 -28.79 -7.10 -51.42
CA SER A 1060 -29.22 -8.15 -52.36
C SER A 1060 -28.34 -9.41 -52.40
N ASP A 1061 -27.40 -9.60 -51.46
CA ASP A 1061 -26.51 -10.78 -51.44
C ASP A 1061 -26.46 -11.46 -50.05
N LYS A 1062 -27.63 -11.66 -49.44
CA LYS A 1062 -27.86 -12.59 -48.32
C LYS A 1062 -28.96 -13.59 -48.66
N GLU A 1063 -28.73 -14.39 -49.70
CA GLU A 1063 -29.33 -15.73 -49.84
C GLU A 1063 -28.24 -16.71 -50.30
N THR A 1064 -27.37 -17.16 -49.38
CA THR A 1064 -26.80 -18.52 -49.24
C THR A 1064 -25.51 -18.51 -48.42
N ARG A 1065 -25.62 -18.89 -47.14
CA ARG A 1065 -24.76 -19.82 -46.37
C ARG A 1065 -24.79 -19.51 -44.88
#